data_AF-A0A9E5YMH2-F1
#
_entry.id   AF-A0A9E5YMH2-F1
#
_cell.length_a   1.000
_cell.length_b   1.000
_cell.length_c   1.000
_cell.angle_alpha   90.00
_cell.angle_beta   90.00
_cell.angle_gamma   90.00
#
_symmetry.space_group_name_H-M   'P 1'
#
loop_
_entity.id
_entity.type
_entity.pdbx_description
1 polymer ?
#
loop_
_entity_poly.entity_id
_entity_poly.type
_entity_poly.pdbx_seq_one_letter_code
_entity_poly.pdbx_strand_id
1 'polypeptide(L)'
;MVITDVGSTTTKALLLQRFNTKYKIISLQHAATTVEKPVEDVNIGVYEAIKKLEKDADTIILTNDASPENLKFNEETLYISTSSAGGGLQILVIGLTLFDSASSGKRTAYGAGGVILDTFAIDDKRSSLEQMQAMGILHPDIILMCGGIDGGAIASILRLGEILQLANPKPKFGDKNQIPLVFAGNEKAQSFIAGLFQKRFDLYIVPNIRPTLTDENLVPAREKIHKLFMDNVMEQAPGYSKLKDCVDDAIIPTPTGVIRSLQLVSEQLDENVMAVDIGGATTDIFSNILGEYFRTVSANYGMSYSISNVFKDSGFNNIKNWLPKELDETYIANYIANKMLYPTYTPTDSYQNSIEHAVAREAIRMSKKQHMDMNFNTKQVGFLDKLKQKNSDLDKITEAFYFEKALESRKFHMHDINILIGSGGVLAHTENNTQALAIIYDGFRPEGITEIWKDKHFISPHMGKLSAVDEKLATQLLTEECFEKIGLVIRPIGRKWKQDAPVMNIEINGNSLTIKVGDVYYFPNDNKKQKDISISLEKGFFLNIEKYDFKSELPIFIDASLHIDFQIENKCMNLYNFAFSQKNLETEFQNFIPRKNIVKGTQSHKVELPYEGSILVKEGDTVTSGTVIGENLFDPPKVYVISLFDKTYLRLNPDNIEKSLRIKEGQEVKYGQRIAEVGSRRLIDEIQFQHFYYDSPVRGRVEKINFDSGTIIMREIQDYSSKPKTINISKKLNIKPKLITRYLKKNLGDFVFAGDILASRLIDVQDGTHPMLVSVPTTGTIKNVDTEKGTVTIQYDKDPYLRYAGVTGKIAEIEPDYSATISYEGSTLKGIIGFGNEAWGELKYIKEYKDISKCSENEIVVISGKIDIRFLKKAEKQKVKGVIAASIDNKELVDFTGEEIGVALTGNENIPFPLIITEGFGDFKMDADYDNFFIENEGNLIYINGHTQIRAGVTRPKMIVMEN
;
A
#
# COMPACT_ATOMS: atom_id res chain seq x y z
N MET A 1 14.35 2.59 -35.95
CA MET A 1 13.85 3.21 -34.71
C MET A 1 13.63 2.11 -33.70
N VAL A 2 14.13 2.28 -32.49
CA VAL A 2 13.96 1.36 -31.38
C VAL A 2 13.08 2.03 -30.33
N ILE A 3 12.07 1.32 -29.85
CA ILE A 3 11.21 1.77 -28.76
C ILE A 3 11.33 0.77 -27.61
N THR A 4 11.61 1.23 -26.40
CA THR A 4 11.58 0.35 -25.21
C THR A 4 10.50 0.75 -24.20
N ASP A 5 10.02 -0.23 -23.46
CA ASP A 5 9.23 -0.07 -22.24
C ASP A 5 9.97 -0.80 -21.11
N VAL A 6 10.57 -0.03 -20.20
CA VAL A 6 11.29 -0.56 -19.05
C VAL A 6 10.29 -0.76 -17.91
N GLY A 7 9.62 -1.92 -17.90
CA GLY A 7 8.63 -2.30 -16.89
C GLY A 7 9.23 -2.68 -15.54
N SER A 8 8.42 -2.95 -14.51
CA SER A 8 8.90 -3.38 -13.19
C SER A 8 9.53 -4.78 -13.16
N THR A 9 9.09 -5.67 -14.05
CA THR A 9 9.51 -7.08 -14.09
C THR A 9 10.23 -7.41 -15.40
N THR A 10 9.74 -6.86 -16.52
CA THR A 10 10.25 -7.12 -17.86
C THR A 10 10.49 -5.81 -18.62
N THR A 11 11.64 -5.74 -19.27
CA THR A 11 11.98 -4.68 -20.24
C THR A 11 11.67 -5.20 -21.64
N LYS A 12 10.83 -4.49 -22.37
CA LYS A 12 10.39 -4.86 -23.72
C LYS A 12 10.99 -3.91 -24.73
N ALA A 13 11.45 -4.44 -25.85
CA ALA A 13 12.07 -3.68 -26.93
C ALA A 13 11.40 -4.01 -28.26
N LEU A 14 11.13 -2.96 -29.04
CA LEU A 14 10.48 -3.00 -30.34
C LEU A 14 11.40 -2.37 -31.39
N LEU A 15 11.63 -3.06 -32.50
CA LEU A 15 12.33 -2.51 -33.66
C LEU A 15 11.35 -2.16 -34.77
N LEU A 16 11.28 -0.88 -35.11
CA LEU A 16 10.56 -0.34 -36.27
C LEU A 16 11.55 0.00 -37.39
N GLN A 17 11.31 -0.58 -38.56
CA GLN A 17 12.08 -0.28 -39.77
C GLN A 17 11.17 0.33 -40.84
N ARG A 18 11.72 1.33 -41.55
CA ARG A 18 11.04 1.98 -42.66
C ARG A 18 11.35 1.24 -43.96
N PHE A 19 10.31 0.77 -44.64
CA PHE A 19 10.39 0.30 -46.02
C PHE A 19 9.66 1.31 -46.92
N ASN A 20 10.39 1.99 -47.79
CA ASN A 20 9.88 3.08 -48.63
C ASN A 20 9.20 4.18 -47.79
N THR A 21 7.87 4.23 -47.78
CA THR A 21 7.06 5.21 -47.03
C THR A 21 6.33 4.63 -45.82
N LYS A 22 6.41 3.31 -45.57
CA LYS A 22 5.70 2.66 -44.46
C LYS A 22 6.69 2.11 -43.43
N TYR A 23 6.40 2.32 -42.15
CA TYR A 23 7.09 1.64 -41.07
C TYR A 23 6.40 0.31 -40.77
N LYS A 24 7.20 -0.69 -40.37
CA LYS A 24 6.71 -1.98 -39.90
C LYS A 24 7.49 -2.41 -38.65
N ILE A 25 6.81 -3.17 -37.81
CA ILE A 25 7.44 -3.89 -36.70
C ILE A 25 8.22 -5.06 -37.29
N ILE A 26 9.53 -5.09 -37.05
CA ILE A 26 10.44 -6.14 -37.53
C ILE A 26 10.64 -7.20 -36.47
N SER A 27 10.88 -6.76 -35.24
CA SER A 27 11.20 -7.66 -34.13
C SER A 27 10.71 -7.04 -32.83
N LEU A 28 10.31 -7.92 -31.92
CA LEU A 28 9.89 -7.61 -30.57
C LEU A 28 10.56 -8.61 -29.63
N GLN A 29 11.30 -8.10 -28.66
CA GLN A 29 12.06 -8.91 -27.71
C GLN A 29 11.91 -8.37 -26.30
N HIS A 30 12.26 -9.19 -25.31
CA HIS A 30 12.20 -8.80 -23.91
C HIS A 30 13.34 -9.40 -23.09
N ALA A 31 13.62 -8.78 -21.96
CA ALA A 31 14.56 -9.24 -20.94
C ALA A 31 14.00 -8.94 -19.54
N ALA A 32 14.60 -9.53 -18.51
CA ALA A 32 14.26 -9.18 -17.13
C ALA A 32 14.66 -7.73 -16.84
N THR A 33 13.83 -6.99 -16.11
CA THR A 33 14.22 -5.66 -15.63
C THR A 33 15.22 -5.80 -14.48
N THR A 34 16.34 -5.08 -14.57
CA THR A 34 17.49 -5.18 -13.65
C THR A 34 17.58 -4.01 -12.66
N VAL A 35 16.43 -3.48 -12.22
CA VAL A 35 16.34 -2.31 -11.33
C VAL A 35 16.60 -2.65 -9.84
N GLU A 36 16.45 -3.92 -9.46
CA GLU A 36 16.64 -4.39 -8.07
C GLU A 36 18.03 -5.01 -7.86
N LYS A 37 18.41 -5.20 -6.58
CA LYS A 37 19.61 -5.94 -6.19
C LYS A 37 19.56 -7.39 -6.71
N PRO A 38 20.70 -7.96 -7.14
CA PRO A 38 22.07 -7.46 -6.95
C PRO A 38 22.58 -6.52 -8.05
N VAL A 39 21.79 -6.25 -9.09
CA VAL A 39 22.27 -5.54 -10.29
C VAL A 39 22.13 -4.02 -10.13
N GLU A 40 20.95 -3.55 -9.72
CA GLU A 40 20.66 -2.10 -9.54
C GLU A 40 21.09 -1.22 -10.73
N ASP A 41 20.79 -1.63 -11.97
CA ASP A 41 20.98 -0.80 -13.16
C ASP A 41 20.04 -1.25 -14.30
N VAL A 42 19.05 -0.43 -14.67
CA VAL A 42 18.09 -0.74 -15.75
C VAL A 42 18.71 -0.85 -17.15
N ASN A 43 19.89 -0.28 -17.37
CA ASN A 43 20.55 -0.30 -18.69
C ASN A 43 20.92 -1.73 -19.11
N ILE A 44 21.18 -2.62 -18.15
CA ILE A 44 21.54 -4.02 -18.41
C ILE A 44 20.35 -4.75 -19.05
N GLY A 45 19.15 -4.65 -18.47
CA GLY A 45 17.94 -5.23 -19.05
C GLY A 45 17.60 -4.65 -20.44
N VAL A 46 17.83 -3.34 -20.63
CA VAL A 46 17.67 -2.68 -21.95
C VAL A 46 18.69 -3.23 -22.96
N TYR A 47 19.96 -3.34 -22.58
CA TYR A 47 21.03 -3.89 -23.40
C TYR A 47 20.72 -5.33 -23.84
N GLU A 48 20.31 -6.19 -22.91
CA GLU A 48 19.95 -7.58 -23.21
C GLU A 48 18.77 -7.68 -24.18
N ALA A 49 17.73 -6.85 -23.99
CA ALA A 49 16.58 -6.82 -24.89
C ALA A 49 16.98 -6.37 -26.29
N ILE A 50 17.86 -5.36 -26.40
CA ILE A 50 18.38 -4.88 -27.69
C ILE A 50 19.30 -5.93 -28.34
N LYS A 51 20.18 -6.60 -27.61
CA LYS A 51 21.00 -7.69 -28.18
C LYS A 51 20.17 -8.84 -28.73
N LYS A 52 19.04 -9.16 -28.10
CA LYS A 52 18.08 -10.11 -28.66
C LYS A 52 17.43 -9.57 -29.94
N LEU A 53 17.08 -8.27 -30.00
CA LEU A 53 16.57 -7.64 -31.22
C LEU A 53 17.60 -7.69 -32.37
N GLU A 54 18.86 -7.34 -32.10
CA GLU A 54 19.93 -7.35 -33.11
C GLU A 54 20.10 -8.74 -33.72
N LYS A 55 20.08 -9.78 -32.87
CA LYS A 55 20.20 -11.17 -33.30
C LYS A 55 19.00 -11.65 -34.13
N ASP A 56 17.80 -11.25 -33.76
CA ASP A 56 16.56 -11.68 -34.41
C ASP A 56 16.31 -10.96 -35.74
N ALA A 57 16.60 -9.65 -35.79
CA ALA A 57 16.41 -8.80 -36.97
C ALA A 57 17.63 -8.72 -37.90
N ASP A 58 18.74 -9.39 -37.57
CA ASP A 58 20.03 -9.32 -38.27
C ASP A 58 20.45 -7.87 -38.58
N THR A 59 20.35 -7.00 -37.57
CA THR A 59 20.55 -5.55 -37.69
C THR A 59 21.43 -5.06 -36.55
N ILE A 60 22.39 -4.18 -36.83
CA ILE A 60 23.27 -3.58 -35.82
C ILE A 60 22.63 -2.29 -35.30
N ILE A 61 22.24 -2.28 -34.03
CA ILE A 61 21.55 -1.19 -33.34
C ILE A 61 22.52 -0.40 -32.46
N LEU A 62 23.37 -1.12 -31.71
CA LEU A 62 24.36 -0.56 -30.79
C LEU A 62 25.73 -0.45 -31.46
N THR A 63 26.55 0.47 -30.97
CA THR A 63 27.95 0.58 -31.40
C THR A 63 28.80 -0.58 -30.85
N ASN A 64 29.97 -0.82 -31.45
CA ASN A 64 30.88 -1.89 -31.01
C ASN A 64 31.46 -1.68 -29.61
N ASP A 65 31.48 -0.44 -29.10
CA ASP A 65 31.98 -0.08 -27.78
C ASP A 65 30.86 0.04 -26.73
N ALA A 66 29.61 -0.27 -27.07
CA ALA A 66 28.51 -0.33 -26.13
C ALA A 66 28.71 -1.48 -25.12
N SER A 67 28.39 -1.25 -23.85
CA SER A 67 28.40 -2.26 -22.79
C SER A 67 27.05 -2.30 -22.06
N PRO A 68 26.77 -3.36 -21.27
CA PRO A 68 25.54 -3.44 -20.48
C PRO A 68 25.30 -2.22 -19.57
N GLU A 69 26.36 -1.60 -19.05
CA GLU A 69 26.31 -0.46 -18.13
C GLU A 69 26.37 0.90 -18.83
N ASN A 70 26.60 0.91 -20.15
CA ASN A 70 26.79 2.10 -20.97
C ASN A 70 26.25 1.87 -22.39
N LEU A 71 24.98 2.21 -22.60
CA LEU A 71 24.30 2.09 -23.88
C LEU A 71 24.81 3.15 -24.87
N LYS A 72 25.13 2.72 -26.09
CA LYS A 72 25.48 3.61 -27.19
C LYS A 72 24.84 3.11 -28.48
N PHE A 73 23.96 3.93 -29.04
CA PHE A 73 23.24 3.64 -30.27
C PHE A 73 24.00 4.17 -31.48
N ASN A 74 23.89 3.49 -32.63
CA ASN A 74 24.42 3.99 -33.89
C ASN A 74 23.69 5.28 -34.30
N GLU A 75 24.37 6.20 -35.00
CA GLU A 75 23.81 7.51 -35.39
C GLU A 75 22.50 7.42 -36.21
N GLU A 76 22.32 6.33 -36.95
CA GLU A 76 21.10 6.08 -37.74
C GLU A 76 19.92 5.52 -36.92
N THR A 77 20.16 5.19 -35.65
CA THR A 77 19.14 4.61 -34.76
C THR A 77 18.51 5.65 -33.88
N LEU A 78 17.26 6.01 -34.18
CA LEU A 78 16.41 6.73 -33.24
C LEU A 78 15.98 5.79 -32.10
N TYR A 79 16.26 6.17 -30.85
CA TYR A 79 15.89 5.47 -29.63
C TYR A 79 14.94 6.31 -28.76
N ILE A 80 13.75 5.77 -28.49
CA ILE A 80 12.79 6.38 -27.57
C ILE A 80 12.32 5.36 -26.53
N SER A 81 11.90 5.82 -25.35
CA SER A 81 11.56 4.92 -24.25
C SER A 81 10.39 5.37 -23.40
N THR A 82 9.71 4.39 -22.79
CA THR A 82 8.85 4.53 -21.62
C THR A 82 9.44 3.77 -20.44
N SER A 83 9.11 4.17 -19.22
CA SER A 83 9.58 3.46 -18.03
C SER A 83 8.56 3.42 -16.91
N SER A 84 8.57 2.32 -16.15
CA SER A 84 7.93 2.16 -14.85
C SER A 84 8.83 1.40 -13.86
N ALA A 85 10.11 1.22 -14.20
CA ALA A 85 11.08 0.44 -13.44
C ALA A 85 11.37 0.98 -12.04
N GLY A 86 11.17 2.28 -11.80
CA GLY A 86 11.17 2.85 -10.44
C GLY A 86 10.11 2.25 -9.52
N GLY A 87 9.22 1.39 -10.01
CA GLY A 87 8.14 0.76 -9.26
C GLY A 87 6.92 1.68 -9.14
N GLY A 88 5.81 1.11 -8.66
CA GLY A 88 4.63 1.91 -8.33
C GLY A 88 4.96 2.88 -7.19
N LEU A 89 4.41 4.09 -7.28
CA LEU A 89 4.61 5.17 -6.31
C LEU A 89 4.21 4.71 -4.90
N GLN A 90 5.15 4.47 -3.99
CA GLN A 90 4.83 4.02 -2.63
C GLN A 90 4.50 5.20 -1.71
N ILE A 91 3.27 5.24 -1.19
CA ILE A 91 2.76 6.33 -0.36
C ILE A 91 2.52 5.85 1.07
N LEU A 92 3.09 6.55 2.03
CA LEU A 92 2.69 6.47 3.43
C LEU A 92 1.57 7.48 3.67
N VAL A 93 0.38 7.02 4.07
CA VAL A 93 -0.76 7.90 4.36
C VAL A 93 -0.90 8.12 5.86
N ILE A 94 -0.86 9.37 6.28
CA ILE A 94 -1.12 9.77 7.67
C ILE A 94 -2.34 10.66 7.69
N GLY A 95 -3.40 10.20 8.35
CA GLY A 95 -4.64 10.94 8.51
C GLY A 95 -5.00 11.11 9.98
N LEU A 96 -5.66 12.21 10.34
CA LEU A 96 -6.07 12.45 11.74
C LEU A 96 -6.90 11.29 12.34
N THR A 97 -7.92 10.83 11.62
CA THR A 97 -8.79 9.69 11.96
C THR A 97 -8.89 8.71 10.79
N LEU A 98 -9.07 7.42 11.07
CA LEU A 98 -9.17 6.37 10.05
C LEU A 98 -10.36 6.60 9.09
N PHE A 99 -11.54 6.89 9.64
CA PHE A 99 -12.78 6.96 8.86
C PHE A 99 -12.93 8.22 8.01
N ASP A 100 -12.38 9.35 8.43
CA ASP A 100 -12.59 10.64 7.74
C ASP A 100 -11.33 11.06 6.95
N SER A 101 -10.30 11.51 7.67
CA SER A 101 -9.13 12.16 7.06
C SER A 101 -8.25 11.14 6.35
N ALA A 102 -7.94 10.02 7.00
CA ALA A 102 -7.12 8.97 6.40
C ALA A 102 -7.84 8.35 5.19
N SER A 103 -9.15 8.09 5.30
CA SER A 103 -9.99 7.63 4.17
C SER A 103 -9.91 8.56 2.96
N SER A 104 -9.97 9.89 3.17
CA SER A 104 -9.81 10.89 2.10
C SER A 104 -8.38 10.89 1.54
N GLY A 105 -7.37 10.73 2.40
CA GLY A 105 -5.97 10.58 2.02
C GLY A 105 -5.74 9.32 1.17
N LYS A 106 -6.35 8.19 1.52
CA LYS A 106 -6.26 6.94 0.75
C LYS A 106 -6.84 7.12 -0.65
N ARG A 107 -8.02 7.73 -0.80
CA ARG A 107 -8.60 8.04 -2.13
C ARG A 107 -7.70 8.97 -2.94
N THR A 108 -7.10 9.98 -2.30
CA THR A 108 -6.15 10.89 -2.94
C THR A 108 -4.92 10.13 -3.45
N ALA A 109 -4.32 9.28 -2.60
CA ALA A 109 -3.16 8.46 -2.92
C ALA A 109 -3.45 7.48 -4.08
N TYR A 110 -4.56 6.73 -4.02
CA TYR A 110 -4.97 5.84 -5.11
C TYR A 110 -5.25 6.60 -6.41
N GLY A 111 -5.91 7.76 -6.32
CA GLY A 111 -6.18 8.61 -7.48
C GLY A 111 -4.92 9.19 -8.11
N ALA A 112 -3.84 9.35 -7.34
CA ALA A 112 -2.53 9.77 -7.85
C ALA A 112 -1.72 8.61 -8.45
N GLY A 113 -2.25 7.39 -8.38
CA GLY A 113 -1.57 6.18 -8.82
C GLY A 113 -0.62 5.56 -7.80
N GLY A 114 -0.80 5.89 -6.52
CA GLY A 114 0.04 5.41 -5.43
C GLY A 114 -0.36 4.07 -4.82
N VAL A 115 0.66 3.30 -4.43
CA VAL A 115 0.62 2.10 -3.60
C VAL A 115 0.72 2.51 -2.13
N ILE A 116 -0.34 2.30 -1.37
CA ILE A 116 -0.34 2.65 0.06
C ILE A 116 0.41 1.57 0.82
N LEU A 117 1.56 1.91 1.41
CA LEU A 117 2.35 0.99 2.24
C LEU A 117 1.62 0.66 3.54
N ASP A 118 1.17 1.70 4.23
CA ASP A 118 0.39 1.62 5.45
C ASP A 118 -0.37 2.94 5.65
N THR A 119 -1.36 2.94 6.53
CA THR A 119 -2.15 4.10 6.92
C THR A 119 -2.11 4.28 8.43
N PHE A 120 -1.71 5.47 8.89
CA PHE A 120 -1.61 5.80 10.31
C PHE A 120 -2.62 6.87 10.69
N ALA A 121 -3.22 6.70 11.87
CA ALA A 121 -4.14 7.64 12.47
C ALA A 121 -4.12 7.56 14.00
N ILE A 122 -4.70 8.54 14.69
CA ILE A 122 -4.73 8.54 16.16
C ILE A 122 -5.58 7.39 16.72
N ASP A 123 -6.57 6.93 15.96
CA ASP A 123 -7.52 5.88 16.32
C ASP A 123 -7.19 4.50 15.69
N ASP A 124 -5.95 4.27 15.25
CA ASP A 124 -5.53 3.04 14.55
C ASP A 124 -5.17 1.85 15.46
N LYS A 125 -5.47 1.96 16.76
CA LYS A 125 -5.22 0.98 17.85
C LYS A 125 -3.76 0.78 18.25
N ARG A 126 -2.78 1.21 17.43
CA ARG A 126 -1.35 1.11 17.77
C ARG A 126 -0.97 2.19 18.77
N SER A 127 -0.07 1.87 19.70
CA SER A 127 0.61 2.85 20.54
C SER A 127 1.56 3.71 19.70
N SER A 128 1.95 4.90 20.19
CA SER A 128 2.90 5.75 19.47
C SER A 128 4.23 5.05 19.17
N LEU A 129 4.68 4.15 20.04
CA LEU A 129 5.91 3.39 19.82
C LEU A 129 5.77 2.39 18.67
N GLU A 130 4.68 1.61 18.67
CA GLU A 130 4.38 0.65 17.59
C GLU A 130 4.19 1.38 16.25
N GLN A 131 3.56 2.56 16.26
CA GLN A 131 3.42 3.39 15.07
C GLN A 131 4.79 3.81 14.52
N MET A 132 5.71 4.26 15.37
CA MET A 132 7.06 4.66 14.94
C MET A 132 7.86 3.48 14.39
N GLN A 133 7.81 2.33 15.06
CA GLN A 133 8.49 1.12 14.58
C GLN A 133 7.96 0.69 13.22
N ALA A 134 6.62 0.63 13.09
CA ALA A 134 5.98 0.31 11.83
C ALA A 134 6.38 1.31 10.74
N MET A 135 6.37 2.62 11.00
CA MET A 135 6.81 3.64 10.04
C MET A 135 8.31 3.53 9.69
N GLY A 136 9.17 3.22 10.67
CA GLY A 136 10.63 3.22 10.50
C GLY A 136 11.16 2.08 9.62
N ILE A 137 10.44 0.96 9.55
CA ILE A 137 10.76 -0.15 8.63
C ILE A 137 10.18 0.07 7.21
N LEU A 138 9.36 1.11 7.01
CA LEU A 138 8.80 1.42 5.69
C LEU A 138 9.75 2.26 4.87
N HIS A 139 9.69 2.02 3.56
CA HIS A 139 10.47 2.74 2.57
C HIS A 139 9.58 3.55 1.60
N PRO A 140 8.90 4.63 2.04
CA PRO A 140 7.99 5.38 1.18
C PRO A 140 8.72 6.25 0.14
N ASP A 141 8.12 6.36 -1.04
CA ASP A 141 8.49 7.33 -2.07
C ASP A 141 7.92 8.73 -1.75
N ILE A 142 6.70 8.77 -1.21
CA ILE A 142 6.02 10.01 -0.80
C ILE A 142 5.28 9.77 0.52
N ILE A 143 5.21 10.80 1.36
CA ILE A 143 4.35 10.81 2.55
C ILE A 143 3.19 11.78 2.30
N LEU A 144 1.95 11.31 2.39
CA LEU A 144 0.76 12.16 2.38
C LEU A 144 0.27 12.32 3.82
N MET A 145 0.46 13.51 4.38
CA MET A 145 -0.04 13.86 5.69
C MET A 145 -1.26 14.78 5.56
N CYS A 146 -2.38 14.37 6.13
CA CYS A 146 -3.66 15.05 5.98
C CYS A 146 -4.49 15.04 7.27
N GLY A 147 -5.50 15.91 7.31
CA GLY A 147 -6.50 15.90 8.37
C GLY A 147 -6.61 17.19 9.16
N GLY A 148 -7.63 17.19 10.03
CA GLY A 148 -8.22 18.39 10.61
C GLY A 148 -9.00 19.19 9.58
N ILE A 149 -10.24 19.53 9.91
CA ILE A 149 -10.99 20.55 9.17
C ILE A 149 -10.31 21.91 9.35
N ASP A 150 -10.56 22.85 8.45
CA ASP A 150 -10.01 24.19 8.59
C ASP A 150 -10.56 24.85 9.87
N GLY A 151 -9.62 25.28 10.74
CA GLY A 151 -9.94 25.81 12.06
C GLY A 151 -10.03 24.78 13.21
N GLY A 152 -9.83 23.47 12.97
CA GLY A 152 -9.93 22.43 14.01
C GLY A 152 -8.74 21.45 14.12
N ALA A 153 -8.54 20.89 15.33
CA ALA A 153 -7.65 19.76 15.64
C ALA A 153 -6.13 19.90 15.35
N ILE A 154 -5.55 21.09 15.57
CA ILE A 154 -4.11 21.36 15.33
C ILE A 154 -3.18 20.45 16.16
N ALA A 155 -3.43 20.32 17.48
CA ALA A 155 -2.56 19.56 18.38
C ALA A 155 -2.41 18.08 17.97
N SER A 156 -3.51 17.48 17.52
CA SER A 156 -3.55 16.09 17.07
C SER A 156 -2.77 15.86 15.78
N ILE A 157 -2.85 16.79 14.82
CA ILE A 157 -2.06 16.74 13.59
C ILE A 157 -0.57 16.82 13.92
N LEU A 158 -0.18 17.75 14.81
CA LEU A 158 1.22 17.91 15.20
C LEU A 158 1.76 16.67 15.91
N ARG A 159 0.94 16.02 16.73
CA ARG A 159 1.32 14.76 17.36
C ARG A 159 1.65 13.68 16.33
N LEU A 160 0.82 13.50 15.30
CA LEU A 160 1.13 12.56 14.23
C LEU A 160 2.40 12.96 13.46
N GLY A 161 2.62 14.27 13.29
CA GLY A 161 3.82 14.78 12.65
C GLY A 161 5.10 14.46 13.42
N GLU A 162 5.08 14.55 14.76
CA GLU A 162 6.20 14.16 15.62
C GLU A 162 6.51 12.69 15.52
N ILE A 163 5.47 11.85 15.56
CA ILE A 163 5.62 10.40 15.44
C ILE A 163 6.33 10.08 14.13
N LEU A 164 5.92 10.71 13.03
CA LEU A 164 6.60 10.58 11.74
C LEU A 164 8.05 11.07 11.78
N GLN A 165 8.30 12.23 12.40
CA GLN A 165 9.65 12.79 12.52
C GLN A 165 10.57 11.87 13.33
N LEU A 166 10.08 11.25 14.40
CA LEU A 166 10.87 10.35 15.23
C LEU A 166 11.10 9.01 14.53
N ALA A 167 10.06 8.47 13.88
CA ALA A 167 10.11 7.18 13.19
C ALA A 167 11.23 7.05 12.14
N ASN A 168 11.64 8.17 11.53
CA ASN A 168 12.69 8.19 10.52
C ASN A 168 12.53 7.22 9.35
N PRO A 169 11.38 7.20 8.65
CA PRO A 169 11.28 6.37 7.45
C PRO A 169 12.38 6.78 6.47
N LYS A 170 12.95 5.77 5.77
CA LYS A 170 13.99 5.98 4.76
C LYS A 170 13.38 5.97 3.37
N PRO A 171 13.91 6.73 2.40
CA PRO A 171 13.44 6.61 1.02
C PRO A 171 13.70 5.20 0.48
N LYS A 172 12.95 4.83 -0.56
CA LYS A 172 13.10 3.55 -1.28
C LYS A 172 14.43 3.44 -2.04
N PHE A 173 14.89 4.54 -2.63
CA PHE A 173 16.15 4.62 -3.36
C PHE A 173 17.01 5.75 -2.80
N GLY A 174 18.31 5.47 -2.62
CA GLY A 174 19.31 6.47 -2.25
C GLY A 174 19.16 7.04 -0.84
N ASP A 175 20.04 6.63 0.08
CA ASP A 175 20.06 7.06 1.49
C ASP A 175 20.30 8.59 1.70
N LYS A 176 20.58 9.35 0.63
CA LYS A 176 21.00 10.76 0.72
C LYS A 176 19.90 11.78 0.40
N ASN A 177 18.71 11.34 -0.03
CA ASN A 177 17.64 12.25 -0.44
C ASN A 177 16.54 12.37 0.62
N GLN A 178 15.97 13.58 0.75
CA GLN A 178 14.81 13.81 1.60
C GLN A 178 13.55 13.23 0.94
N ILE A 179 12.70 12.56 1.73
CA ILE A 179 11.42 12.05 1.23
C ILE A 179 10.47 13.24 1.00
N PRO A 180 9.81 13.35 -0.17
CA PRO A 180 8.74 14.32 -0.38
C PRO A 180 7.56 14.11 0.58
N LEU A 181 7.18 15.14 1.31
CA LEU A 181 6.04 15.13 2.24
C LEU A 181 4.98 16.12 1.74
N VAL A 182 3.83 15.62 1.32
CA VAL A 182 2.67 16.44 0.93
C VAL A 182 1.78 16.63 2.14
N PHE A 183 1.70 17.86 2.65
CA PHE A 183 0.78 18.25 3.71
C PHE A 183 -0.48 18.87 3.12
N ALA A 184 -1.62 18.22 3.36
CA ALA A 184 -2.93 18.59 2.84
C ALA A 184 -3.99 18.63 3.96
N GLY A 185 -3.64 19.27 5.07
CA GLY A 185 -4.51 19.43 6.26
C GLY A 185 -4.79 20.88 6.62
N ASN A 186 -5.34 21.08 7.82
CA ASN A 186 -5.78 22.39 8.35
C ASN A 186 -4.78 23.53 8.08
N GLU A 187 -5.27 24.62 7.49
CA GLU A 187 -4.51 25.83 7.16
C GLU A 187 -3.69 26.39 8.35
N LYS A 188 -4.27 26.43 9.56
CA LYS A 188 -3.60 26.95 10.77
C LYS A 188 -2.46 26.05 11.27
N ALA A 189 -2.43 24.78 10.85
CA ALA A 189 -1.36 23.86 11.22
C ALA A 189 -0.14 23.96 10.28
N GLN A 190 -0.30 24.55 9.09
CA GLN A 190 0.72 24.59 8.03
C GLN A 190 2.05 25.21 8.50
N SER A 191 2.00 26.33 9.24
CA SER A 191 3.20 26.99 9.76
C SER A 191 3.99 26.13 10.76
N PHE A 192 3.28 25.33 11.55
CA PHE A 192 3.90 24.43 12.53
C PHE A 192 4.52 23.21 11.84
N ILE A 193 3.81 22.63 10.87
CA ILE A 193 4.29 21.52 10.04
C ILE A 193 5.53 21.93 9.24
N ALA A 194 5.55 23.16 8.70
CA ALA A 194 6.73 23.73 8.07
C ALA A 194 7.93 23.77 9.03
N GLY A 195 7.72 24.23 10.26
CA GLY A 195 8.76 24.24 11.28
C GLY A 195 9.27 22.84 11.64
N LEU A 196 8.41 21.83 11.64
CA LEU A 196 8.74 20.45 12.02
C LEU A 196 9.58 19.73 10.94
N PHE A 197 9.23 19.92 9.66
CA PHE A 197 9.73 19.04 8.59
C PHE A 197 10.73 19.66 7.61
N GLN A 198 10.85 21.00 7.53
CA GLN A 198 11.70 21.69 6.53
C GLN A 198 13.16 21.21 6.46
N LYS A 199 13.71 20.63 7.53
CA LYS A 199 15.11 20.14 7.55
C LYS A 199 15.28 18.70 7.10
N ARG A 200 14.21 17.91 7.06
CA ARG A 200 14.28 16.44 6.94
C ARG A 200 13.46 15.86 5.80
N PHE A 201 12.33 16.50 5.49
CA PHE A 201 11.48 16.14 4.38
C PHE A 201 11.42 17.29 3.39
N ASP A 202 11.27 16.94 2.12
CA ASP A 202 10.99 17.92 1.07
C ASP A 202 9.48 18.26 1.12
N LEU A 203 9.15 19.30 1.89
CA LEU A 203 7.78 19.61 2.28
C LEU A 203 7.02 20.40 1.22
N TYR A 204 5.87 19.87 0.82
CA TYR A 204 4.91 20.49 -0.08
C TYR A 204 3.58 20.71 0.61
N ILE A 205 3.16 21.97 0.75
CA ILE A 205 1.87 22.32 1.33
C ILE A 205 0.87 22.57 0.19
N VAL A 206 -0.29 21.93 0.29
CA VAL A 206 -1.41 22.03 -0.66
C VAL A 206 -2.72 22.35 0.06
N PRO A 207 -3.78 22.80 -0.64
CA PRO A 207 -5.10 22.97 -0.03
C PRO A 207 -5.57 21.72 0.72
N ASN A 208 -6.32 21.93 1.81
CA ASN A 208 -6.82 20.87 2.67
C ASN A 208 -7.71 19.90 1.87
N ILE A 209 -7.43 18.59 1.95
CA ILE A 209 -8.26 17.58 1.26
C ILE A 209 -9.66 17.45 1.85
N ARG A 210 -9.86 17.90 3.10
CA ARG A 210 -11.14 17.88 3.80
C ARG A 210 -11.35 19.18 4.58
N PRO A 211 -11.67 20.31 3.90
CA PRO A 211 -11.83 21.62 4.54
C PRO A 211 -12.92 21.65 5.61
N THR A 212 -14.02 20.92 5.39
CA THR A 212 -15.15 20.80 6.33
C THR A 212 -15.46 19.32 6.59
N LEU A 213 -16.37 19.02 7.53
CA LEU A 213 -16.77 17.63 7.79
C LEU A 213 -17.47 16.96 6.59
N THR A 214 -18.03 17.74 5.67
CA THR A 214 -18.82 17.22 4.53
C THR A 214 -18.14 17.37 3.18
N ASP A 215 -17.22 18.33 3.04
CA ASP A 215 -16.61 18.67 1.75
C ASP A 215 -15.23 18.00 1.57
N GLU A 216 -14.97 17.48 0.36
CA GLU A 216 -13.70 16.88 -0.03
C GLU A 216 -13.10 17.61 -1.23
N ASN A 217 -11.79 17.89 -1.18
CA ASN A 217 -11.03 18.56 -2.23
C ASN A 217 -9.72 17.79 -2.54
N LEU A 218 -9.85 16.63 -3.20
CA LEU A 218 -8.74 15.69 -3.38
C LEU A 218 -7.76 16.12 -4.50
N VAL A 219 -8.23 16.91 -5.48
CA VAL A 219 -7.50 17.20 -6.73
C VAL A 219 -6.12 17.87 -6.50
N PRO A 220 -5.98 18.92 -5.66
CA PRO A 220 -4.70 19.60 -5.51
C PRO A 220 -3.59 18.71 -4.95
N ALA A 221 -3.93 17.89 -3.95
CA ALA A 221 -3.00 16.92 -3.37
C ALA A 221 -2.66 15.81 -4.37
N ARG A 222 -3.67 15.30 -5.10
CA ARG A 222 -3.50 14.26 -6.12
C ARG A 222 -2.54 14.70 -7.24
N GLU A 223 -2.73 15.89 -7.80
CA GLU A 223 -1.87 16.45 -8.85
C GLU A 223 -0.45 16.70 -8.36
N LYS A 224 -0.30 17.21 -7.13
CA LYS A 224 1.02 17.42 -6.53
C LYS A 224 1.76 16.10 -6.36
N ILE A 225 1.10 15.06 -5.81
CA ILE A 225 1.67 13.72 -5.65
C ILE A 225 2.10 13.16 -7.02
N HIS A 226 1.23 13.25 -8.02
CA HIS A 226 1.55 12.78 -9.38
C HIS A 226 2.77 13.51 -9.96
N LYS A 227 2.86 14.84 -9.80
CA LYS A 227 4.02 15.61 -10.25
C LYS A 227 5.30 15.20 -9.52
N LEU A 228 5.28 15.06 -8.20
CA LEU A 228 6.45 14.65 -7.41
C LEU A 228 6.95 13.25 -7.78
N PHE A 229 6.04 12.35 -8.13
CA PHE A 229 6.39 11.04 -8.65
C PHE A 229 7.21 11.14 -9.94
N MET A 230 6.78 12.01 -10.87
CA MET A 230 7.49 12.27 -12.12
C MET A 230 8.86 12.89 -11.90
N ASP A 231 8.90 13.96 -11.12
CA ASP A 231 10.09 14.79 -10.98
C ASP A 231 11.17 14.11 -10.12
N ASN A 232 10.78 13.36 -9.08
CA ASN A 232 11.72 12.93 -8.04
C ASN A 232 11.88 11.42 -7.90
N VAL A 233 10.85 10.61 -8.18
CA VAL A 233 10.87 9.17 -7.87
C VAL A 233 11.36 8.35 -9.06
N MET A 234 10.90 8.67 -10.27
CA MET A 234 11.34 7.98 -11.48
C MET A 234 12.82 8.21 -11.78
N GLU A 235 13.33 9.44 -11.57
CA GLU A 235 14.74 9.77 -11.80
C GLU A 235 15.70 9.03 -10.86
N GLN A 236 15.21 8.58 -9.70
CA GLN A 236 16.01 7.85 -8.70
C GLN A 236 16.14 6.36 -9.00
N ALA A 237 15.41 5.84 -9.99
CA ALA A 237 15.53 4.44 -10.36
C ALA A 237 16.98 4.13 -10.81
N PRO A 238 17.63 3.08 -10.26
CA PRO A 238 19.02 2.77 -10.58
C PRO A 238 19.27 2.62 -12.10
N GLY A 239 20.22 3.38 -12.65
CA GLY A 239 20.55 3.42 -14.08
C GLY A 239 19.72 4.38 -14.94
N TYR A 240 18.63 4.96 -14.41
CA TYR A 240 17.70 5.79 -15.20
C TYR A 240 18.35 7.06 -15.76
N SER A 241 19.21 7.73 -15.00
CA SER A 241 19.90 8.96 -15.46
C SER A 241 20.72 8.72 -16.73
N LYS A 242 21.50 7.62 -16.76
CA LYS A 242 22.26 7.23 -17.96
C LYS A 242 21.35 6.89 -19.15
N LEU A 243 20.23 6.22 -18.88
CA LEU A 243 19.25 5.89 -19.91
C LEU A 243 18.63 7.16 -20.52
N LYS A 244 18.34 8.16 -19.69
CA LYS A 244 17.81 9.47 -20.08
C LYS A 244 18.77 10.20 -21.02
N ASP A 245 20.08 10.06 -20.83
CA ASP A 245 21.09 10.66 -21.70
C ASP A 245 21.18 9.99 -23.09
N CYS A 246 20.64 8.77 -23.24
CA CYS A 246 20.71 7.98 -24.47
C CYS A 246 19.47 8.10 -25.37
N VAL A 247 18.33 8.58 -24.85
CA VAL A 247 17.08 8.68 -25.61
C VAL A 247 17.02 9.98 -26.42
N ASP A 248 16.42 9.91 -27.61
CA ASP A 248 16.23 11.07 -28.48
C ASP A 248 15.04 11.95 -28.10
N ASP A 249 14.13 11.46 -27.23
CA ASP A 249 12.99 12.21 -26.71
C ASP A 249 12.67 11.82 -25.27
N ALA A 250 12.21 12.78 -24.47
CA ALA A 250 12.05 12.64 -23.00
C ALA A 250 11.27 11.38 -22.59
N ILE A 251 11.86 10.53 -21.75
CA ILE A 251 11.21 9.30 -21.26
C ILE A 251 9.88 9.68 -20.58
N ILE A 252 8.78 9.05 -21.01
CA ILE A 252 7.48 9.21 -20.35
C ILE A 252 7.18 7.97 -19.50
N PRO A 253 6.32 8.08 -18.48
CA PRO A 253 5.88 6.92 -17.73
C PRO A 253 5.12 5.91 -18.59
N THR A 254 5.32 4.61 -18.36
CA THR A 254 4.55 3.55 -19.03
C THR A 254 3.04 3.82 -19.01
N PRO A 255 2.40 4.19 -17.87
CA PRO A 255 0.96 4.46 -17.87
C PRO A 255 0.55 5.69 -18.68
N THR A 256 1.43 6.68 -18.84
CA THR A 256 1.16 7.84 -19.71
C THR A 256 1.16 7.41 -21.18
N GLY A 257 2.04 6.47 -21.56
CA GLY A 257 2.00 5.83 -22.86
C GLY A 257 0.69 5.08 -23.09
N VAL A 258 0.25 4.27 -22.13
CA VAL A 258 -1.03 3.54 -22.23
C VAL A 258 -2.21 4.50 -22.40
N ILE A 259 -2.30 5.57 -21.58
CA ILE A 259 -3.37 6.58 -21.68
C ILE A 259 -3.41 7.19 -23.09
N ARG A 260 -2.25 7.60 -23.63
CA ARG A 260 -2.17 8.20 -24.96
C ARG A 260 -2.65 7.24 -26.04
N SER A 261 -2.26 5.98 -25.98
CA SER A 261 -2.75 4.96 -26.93
C SER A 261 -4.26 4.78 -26.86
N LEU A 262 -4.82 4.77 -25.66
CA LEU A 262 -6.27 4.66 -25.46
C LEU A 262 -7.03 5.91 -25.92
N GLN A 263 -6.47 7.10 -25.69
CA GLN A 263 -7.03 8.36 -26.17
C GLN A 263 -7.18 8.34 -27.69
N LEU A 264 -6.12 7.97 -28.42
CA LEU A 264 -6.14 7.87 -29.89
C LEU A 264 -7.24 6.93 -30.40
N VAL A 265 -7.41 5.77 -29.77
CA VAL A 265 -8.48 4.82 -30.15
C VAL A 265 -9.85 5.39 -29.83
N SER A 266 -10.04 5.97 -28.64
CA SER A 266 -11.34 6.49 -28.23
C SER A 266 -11.80 7.69 -29.07
N GLU A 267 -10.90 8.60 -29.42
CA GLU A 267 -11.18 9.77 -30.26
C GLU A 267 -11.51 9.38 -31.70
N GLN A 268 -10.87 8.33 -32.21
CA GLN A 268 -11.14 7.82 -33.55
C GLN A 268 -12.52 7.15 -33.67
N LEU A 269 -13.00 6.51 -32.59
CA LEU A 269 -14.23 5.71 -32.61
C LEU A 269 -15.46 6.47 -32.14
N ASP A 270 -15.31 7.52 -31.33
CA ASP A 270 -16.42 8.27 -30.70
C ASP A 270 -17.35 7.35 -29.88
N GLU A 271 -16.77 6.36 -29.20
CA GLU A 271 -17.47 5.33 -28.42
C GLU A 271 -16.99 5.35 -26.96
N ASN A 272 -17.81 4.87 -26.03
CA ASN A 272 -17.38 4.69 -24.64
C ASN A 272 -16.46 3.47 -24.54
N VAL A 273 -15.21 3.71 -24.13
CA VAL A 273 -14.16 2.69 -24.03
C VAL A 273 -13.73 2.54 -22.59
N MET A 274 -13.61 1.31 -22.13
CA MET A 274 -12.94 0.99 -20.88
C MET A 274 -11.81 0.02 -21.14
N ALA A 275 -10.67 0.23 -20.48
CA ALA A 275 -9.48 -0.58 -20.68
C ALA A 275 -8.87 -0.98 -19.33
N VAL A 276 -8.25 -2.15 -19.33
CA VAL A 276 -7.43 -2.62 -18.21
C VAL A 276 -6.02 -2.88 -18.67
N ASP A 277 -5.05 -2.45 -17.88
CA ASP A 277 -3.65 -2.87 -18.01
C ASP A 277 -3.22 -3.60 -16.74
N ILE A 278 -3.09 -4.93 -16.82
CA ILE A 278 -2.73 -5.78 -15.70
C ILE A 278 -1.24 -6.14 -15.74
N GLY A 279 -0.48 -5.52 -14.84
CA GLY A 279 0.96 -5.71 -14.70
C GLY A 279 1.35 -6.77 -13.65
N GLY A 280 2.66 -6.92 -13.45
CA GLY A 280 3.20 -7.81 -12.41
C GLY A 280 2.94 -7.32 -10.98
N ALA A 281 2.59 -6.04 -10.81
CA ALA A 281 2.42 -5.45 -9.49
C ALA A 281 1.14 -4.60 -9.33
N THR A 282 0.68 -3.97 -10.40
CA THR A 282 -0.48 -3.07 -10.38
C THR A 282 -1.44 -3.41 -11.51
N THR A 283 -2.71 -3.07 -11.31
CA THR A 283 -3.73 -3.11 -12.35
C THR A 283 -4.25 -1.69 -12.53
N ASP A 284 -4.11 -1.14 -13.73
CA ASP A 284 -4.63 0.17 -14.09
C ASP A 284 -5.96 0.00 -14.84
N ILE A 285 -6.98 0.75 -14.43
CA ILE A 285 -8.25 0.85 -15.17
C ILE A 285 -8.34 2.25 -15.77
N PHE A 286 -8.62 2.30 -17.06
CA PHE A 286 -8.83 3.51 -17.83
C PHE A 286 -10.25 3.52 -18.38
N SER A 287 -10.86 4.69 -18.46
CA SER A 287 -12.15 4.83 -19.13
C SER A 287 -12.28 6.18 -19.81
N ASN A 288 -12.81 6.17 -21.03
CA ASN A 288 -13.42 7.33 -21.66
C ASN A 288 -14.93 7.11 -21.64
N ILE A 289 -15.63 7.86 -20.78
CA ILE A 289 -17.06 7.75 -20.58
C ILE A 289 -17.64 9.15 -20.66
N LEU A 290 -18.62 9.36 -21.54
CA LEU A 290 -19.29 10.65 -21.71
C LEU A 290 -18.32 11.81 -22.03
N GLY A 291 -17.19 11.52 -22.69
CA GLY A 291 -16.16 12.50 -23.05
C GLY A 291 -15.18 12.86 -21.92
N GLU A 292 -15.26 12.19 -20.77
CA GLU A 292 -14.32 12.37 -19.66
C GLU A 292 -13.40 11.15 -19.50
N TYR A 293 -12.11 11.44 -19.31
CA TYR A 293 -11.07 10.44 -19.11
C TYR A 293 -10.78 10.24 -17.63
N PHE A 294 -10.89 8.99 -17.18
CA PHE A 294 -10.54 8.58 -15.83
C PHE A 294 -9.46 7.50 -15.85
N ARG A 295 -8.58 7.57 -14.85
CA ARG A 295 -7.62 6.52 -14.54
C ARG A 295 -7.72 6.20 -13.06
N THR A 296 -7.75 4.91 -12.74
CA THR A 296 -7.60 4.41 -11.38
C THR A 296 -6.52 3.35 -11.34
N VAL A 297 -5.66 3.42 -10.33
CA VAL A 297 -4.58 2.44 -10.16
C VAL A 297 -4.87 1.60 -8.93
N SER A 298 -5.02 0.30 -9.16
CA SER A 298 -5.11 -0.70 -8.12
C SER A 298 -3.72 -1.23 -7.82
N ALA A 299 -3.04 -0.48 -6.97
CA ALA A 299 -1.64 -0.64 -6.63
C ALA A 299 -1.23 -2.00 -6.02
N ASN A 300 -2.18 -2.71 -5.40
CA ASN A 300 -1.93 -3.97 -4.72
C ASN A 300 -2.46 -5.18 -5.52
N TYR A 301 -2.93 -4.97 -6.76
CA TYR A 301 -3.48 -6.03 -7.59
C TYR A 301 -2.59 -6.23 -8.82
N GLY A 302 -1.74 -7.24 -8.79
CA GLY A 302 -0.84 -7.57 -9.89
C GLY A 302 -0.52 -9.06 -9.91
N MET A 303 0.04 -9.54 -11.02
CA MET A 303 0.18 -10.97 -11.32
C MET A 303 1.51 -11.61 -10.91
N SER A 304 2.43 -10.84 -10.34
CA SER A 304 3.73 -11.32 -9.88
C SER A 304 3.91 -11.01 -8.39
N TYR A 305 4.53 -9.89 -8.03
CA TYR A 305 4.85 -9.51 -6.65
C TYR A 305 3.62 -9.31 -5.76
N SER A 306 2.45 -9.05 -6.35
CA SER A 306 1.21 -8.74 -5.62
C SER A 306 0.12 -9.79 -5.80
N ILE A 307 0.47 -10.95 -6.36
CA ILE A 307 -0.51 -12.01 -6.66
C ILE A 307 -1.16 -12.55 -5.38
N SER A 308 -0.39 -12.71 -4.30
CA SER A 308 -0.92 -13.11 -2.98
C SER A 308 -1.83 -12.05 -2.36
N ASN A 309 -1.60 -10.76 -2.65
CA ASN A 309 -2.52 -9.72 -2.20
C ASN A 309 -3.88 -9.78 -2.92
N VAL A 310 -3.90 -10.10 -4.21
CA VAL A 310 -5.17 -10.39 -4.92
C VAL A 310 -5.87 -11.57 -4.26
N PHE A 311 -5.14 -12.63 -3.94
CA PHE A 311 -5.67 -13.81 -3.27
C PHE A 311 -6.25 -13.50 -1.88
N LYS A 312 -5.53 -12.73 -1.06
CA LYS A 312 -5.97 -12.24 0.26
C LYS A 312 -7.27 -11.43 0.17
N ASP A 313 -7.30 -10.41 -0.69
CA ASP A 313 -8.43 -9.46 -0.76
C ASP A 313 -9.65 -10.06 -1.47
N SER A 314 -9.44 -10.91 -2.47
CA SER A 314 -10.51 -11.64 -3.16
C SER A 314 -11.11 -12.72 -2.27
N GLY A 315 -10.30 -13.38 -1.46
CA GLY A 315 -10.65 -14.56 -0.69
C GLY A 315 -10.68 -15.83 -1.56
N PHE A 316 -10.34 -16.96 -0.92
CA PHE A 316 -10.17 -18.26 -1.57
C PHE A 316 -11.37 -18.69 -2.43
N ASN A 317 -12.59 -18.56 -1.90
CA ASN A 317 -13.80 -19.04 -2.58
C ASN A 317 -14.06 -18.35 -3.93
N ASN A 318 -13.76 -17.05 -4.04
CA ASN A 318 -13.95 -16.33 -5.29
C ASN A 318 -12.97 -16.80 -6.37
N ILE A 319 -11.73 -17.09 -5.98
CA ILE A 319 -10.72 -17.67 -6.88
C ILE A 319 -11.11 -19.10 -7.28
N LYS A 320 -11.56 -19.90 -6.31
CA LYS A 320 -11.97 -21.29 -6.53
C LYS A 320 -13.15 -21.44 -7.48
N ASN A 321 -14.03 -20.44 -7.58
CA ASN A 321 -15.15 -20.43 -8.53
C ASN A 321 -14.70 -20.48 -9.99
N TRP A 322 -13.47 -20.04 -10.29
CA TRP A 322 -12.88 -20.00 -11.63
C TRP A 322 -11.96 -21.19 -11.91
N LEU A 323 -12.01 -22.23 -11.09
CA LEU A 323 -11.11 -23.37 -11.14
C LEU A 323 -11.87 -24.70 -11.13
N PRO A 324 -11.24 -25.81 -11.56
CA PRO A 324 -11.83 -27.15 -11.40
C PRO A 324 -12.18 -27.41 -9.94
N LYS A 325 -13.36 -28.00 -9.69
CA LYS A 325 -13.85 -28.30 -8.34
C LYS A 325 -12.88 -29.24 -7.61
N GLU A 326 -12.28 -30.17 -8.34
CA GLU A 326 -11.36 -31.20 -7.85
C GLU A 326 -9.93 -30.69 -7.59
N LEU A 327 -9.58 -29.47 -8.01
CA LEU A 327 -8.24 -28.91 -7.80
C LEU A 327 -7.96 -28.69 -6.31
N ASP A 328 -6.85 -29.22 -5.80
CA ASP A 328 -6.50 -29.16 -4.39
C ASP A 328 -6.29 -27.71 -3.90
N GLU A 329 -6.81 -27.39 -2.72
CA GLU A 329 -6.73 -26.03 -2.16
C GLU A 329 -5.30 -25.65 -1.80
N THR A 330 -4.55 -26.61 -1.24
CA THR A 330 -3.16 -26.40 -0.82
C THR A 330 -2.27 -26.15 -2.05
N TYR A 331 -2.49 -26.89 -3.14
CA TYR A 331 -1.82 -26.63 -4.41
C TYR A 331 -2.03 -25.20 -4.91
N ILE A 332 -3.28 -24.71 -4.93
CA ILE A 332 -3.62 -23.35 -5.38
C ILE A 332 -2.87 -22.31 -4.53
N ALA A 333 -2.96 -22.43 -3.19
CA ALA A 333 -2.36 -21.48 -2.27
C ALA A 333 -0.82 -21.49 -2.37
N ASN A 334 -0.20 -22.68 -2.44
CA ASN A 334 1.25 -22.83 -2.59
C ASN A 334 1.75 -22.28 -3.93
N TYR A 335 1.02 -22.50 -5.02
CA TYR A 335 1.37 -21.95 -6.34
C TYR A 335 1.39 -20.42 -6.31
N ILE A 336 0.33 -19.79 -5.80
CA ILE A 336 0.21 -18.32 -5.69
C ILE A 336 1.33 -17.77 -4.81
N ALA A 337 1.57 -18.38 -3.65
CA ALA A 337 2.60 -17.93 -2.72
C ALA A 337 4.02 -18.07 -3.32
N ASN A 338 4.33 -19.16 -4.01
CA ASN A 338 5.61 -19.32 -4.72
C ASN A 338 5.75 -18.36 -5.91
N LYS A 339 4.67 -18.10 -6.66
CA LYS A 339 4.69 -17.11 -7.75
C LYS A 339 5.05 -15.71 -7.25
N MET A 340 4.62 -15.35 -6.03
CA MET A 340 5.04 -14.11 -5.38
C MET A 340 6.53 -14.12 -5.00
N LEU A 341 7.07 -15.24 -4.50
CA LEU A 341 8.49 -15.38 -4.17
C LEU A 341 9.38 -15.38 -5.43
N TYR A 342 8.87 -15.95 -6.53
CA TYR A 342 9.56 -16.20 -7.80
C TYR A 342 8.81 -15.54 -8.97
N PRO A 343 8.78 -14.19 -9.04
CA PRO A 343 7.90 -13.43 -9.93
C PRO A 343 8.16 -13.65 -11.43
N THR A 344 9.35 -14.13 -11.79
CA THR A 344 9.76 -14.41 -13.18
C THR A 344 9.36 -15.80 -13.67
N TYR A 345 8.84 -16.67 -12.80
CA TYR A 345 8.30 -17.97 -13.21
C TYR A 345 7.10 -17.76 -14.14
N THR A 346 6.97 -18.57 -15.18
CA THR A 346 5.81 -18.56 -16.09
C THR A 346 5.08 -19.89 -16.02
N PRO A 347 3.74 -19.91 -16.03
CA PRO A 347 2.97 -21.15 -15.97
C PRO A 347 3.32 -22.09 -17.13
N THR A 348 3.41 -23.40 -16.85
CA THR A 348 3.86 -24.41 -17.81
C THR A 348 2.83 -25.49 -18.11
N ASP A 349 1.65 -25.44 -17.47
CA ASP A 349 0.54 -26.35 -17.71
C ASP A 349 -0.83 -25.65 -17.57
N SER A 350 -1.91 -26.34 -17.96
CA SER A 350 -3.27 -25.81 -17.91
C SER A 350 -3.79 -25.53 -16.49
N TYR A 351 -3.29 -26.22 -15.45
CA TYR A 351 -3.71 -25.94 -14.07
C TYR A 351 -3.12 -24.62 -13.60
N GLN A 352 -1.83 -24.42 -13.81
CA GLN A 352 -1.12 -23.19 -13.47
C GLN A 352 -1.68 -22.00 -14.26
N ASN A 353 -1.90 -22.15 -15.57
CA ASN A 353 -2.57 -21.15 -16.40
C ASN A 353 -3.96 -20.81 -15.84
N SER A 354 -4.76 -21.82 -15.47
CA SER A 354 -6.09 -21.58 -14.90
C SER A 354 -6.03 -20.82 -13.55
N ILE A 355 -5.03 -21.08 -12.71
CA ILE A 355 -4.81 -20.37 -11.44
C ILE A 355 -4.45 -18.91 -11.69
N GLU A 356 -3.47 -18.63 -12.56
CA GLU A 356 -3.11 -17.24 -12.88
C GLU A 356 -4.29 -16.49 -13.52
N HIS A 357 -5.04 -17.14 -14.41
CA HIS A 357 -6.20 -16.52 -15.05
C HIS A 357 -7.35 -16.29 -14.07
N ALA A 358 -7.59 -17.20 -13.11
CA ALA A 358 -8.57 -17.01 -12.04
C ALA A 358 -8.21 -15.80 -11.16
N VAL A 359 -6.94 -15.66 -10.80
CA VAL A 359 -6.45 -14.49 -10.05
C VAL A 359 -6.57 -13.20 -10.88
N ALA A 360 -6.26 -13.25 -12.18
CA ALA A 360 -6.43 -12.11 -13.08
C ALA A 360 -7.89 -11.64 -13.18
N ARG A 361 -8.86 -12.56 -13.29
CA ARG A 361 -10.30 -12.25 -13.30
C ARG A 361 -10.69 -11.48 -12.03
N GLU A 362 -10.27 -11.95 -10.86
CA GLU A 362 -10.58 -11.29 -9.59
C GLU A 362 -9.83 -9.96 -9.41
N ALA A 363 -8.58 -9.85 -9.86
CA ALA A 363 -7.83 -8.60 -9.88
C ALA A 363 -8.56 -7.53 -10.71
N ILE A 364 -9.00 -7.87 -11.93
CA ILE A 364 -9.75 -6.96 -12.80
C ILE A 364 -11.09 -6.61 -12.16
N ARG A 365 -11.82 -7.59 -11.59
CA ARG A 365 -13.11 -7.36 -10.93
C ARG A 365 -13.01 -6.36 -9.78
N MET A 366 -12.01 -6.52 -8.91
CA MET A 366 -11.78 -5.62 -7.79
C MET A 366 -11.29 -4.24 -8.27
N SER A 367 -10.40 -4.20 -9.26
CA SER A 367 -9.88 -2.94 -9.82
C SER A 367 -10.98 -2.13 -10.50
N LYS A 368 -11.85 -2.78 -11.28
CA LYS A 368 -13.06 -2.16 -11.84
C LYS A 368 -13.94 -1.60 -10.73
N LYS A 369 -14.23 -2.38 -9.69
CA LYS A 369 -15.07 -1.92 -8.58
C LYS A 369 -14.48 -0.66 -7.95
N GLN A 370 -13.17 -0.65 -7.70
CA GLN A 370 -12.46 0.53 -7.20
C GLN A 370 -12.59 1.73 -8.14
N HIS A 371 -12.39 1.54 -9.45
CA HIS A 371 -12.54 2.59 -10.45
C HIS A 371 -13.96 3.18 -10.47
N MET A 372 -14.97 2.31 -10.36
CA MET A 372 -16.37 2.72 -10.28
C MET A 372 -16.65 3.51 -9.01
N ASP A 373 -16.20 3.02 -7.86
CA ASP A 373 -16.38 3.66 -6.55
C ASP A 373 -15.71 5.04 -6.46
N MET A 374 -14.56 5.20 -7.14
CA MET A 374 -13.80 6.46 -7.15
C MET A 374 -14.34 7.51 -8.12
N ASN A 375 -14.82 7.11 -9.30
CA ASN A 375 -15.13 8.06 -10.38
C ASN A 375 -16.64 8.21 -10.65
N PHE A 376 -17.46 7.20 -10.35
CA PHE A 376 -18.88 7.16 -10.76
C PHE A 376 -19.87 6.93 -9.60
N ASN A 377 -19.47 6.22 -8.54
CA ASN A 377 -20.37 5.74 -7.47
C ASN A 377 -20.26 6.52 -6.15
N THR A 378 -19.65 7.70 -6.12
CA THR A 378 -19.74 8.57 -4.94
C THR A 378 -21.20 8.91 -4.69
N LYS A 379 -21.79 8.31 -3.64
CA LYS A 379 -23.03 8.80 -3.03
C LYS A 379 -22.84 10.30 -2.79
N GLN A 380 -23.44 11.13 -3.65
CA GLN A 380 -23.54 12.56 -3.40
C GLN A 380 -24.37 12.73 -2.13
N VAL A 381 -23.69 12.87 -0.99
CA VAL A 381 -24.28 13.51 0.18
C VAL A 381 -24.75 14.89 -0.29
N GLY A 382 -26.04 15.14 -0.16
CA GLY A 382 -26.60 16.44 -0.50
C GLY A 382 -28.06 16.48 -0.96
N PHE A 383 -28.74 15.35 -1.22
CA PHE A 383 -30.18 15.43 -1.55
C PHE A 383 -31.00 15.94 -0.35
N LEU A 384 -30.74 15.38 0.85
CA LEU A 384 -31.43 15.78 2.09
C LEU A 384 -30.91 17.10 2.68
N ASP A 385 -29.65 17.47 2.40
CA ASP A 385 -29.02 18.68 2.94
C ASP A 385 -29.27 19.92 2.08
N LYS A 386 -29.39 19.79 0.75
CA LYS A 386 -29.75 20.91 -0.14
C LYS A 386 -31.23 21.26 -0.07
N LEU A 387 -32.12 20.28 0.16
CA LEU A 387 -33.55 20.55 0.38
C LEU A 387 -33.83 21.34 1.67
N LYS A 388 -32.89 21.35 2.62
CA LYS A 388 -32.97 22.15 3.85
C LYS A 388 -32.42 23.58 3.70
N GLN A 389 -31.74 23.89 2.61
CA GLN A 389 -31.17 25.21 2.34
C GLN A 389 -31.67 25.78 1.01
N LYS A 390 -32.92 26.26 1.01
CA LYS A 390 -33.34 27.59 0.50
C LYS A 390 -34.82 27.59 0.16
N ASN A 391 -35.53 28.57 0.73
CA ASN A 391 -36.82 29.04 0.26
C ASN A 391 -36.65 29.76 -1.08
N SER A 392 -37.26 29.27 -2.15
CA SER A 392 -37.74 30.07 -3.28
C SER A 392 -38.70 29.26 -4.14
N ASP A 393 -39.69 29.95 -4.71
CA ASP A 393 -40.91 29.42 -5.32
C ASP A 393 -40.70 28.74 -6.68
N LEU A 394 -40.42 27.43 -6.67
CA LEU A 394 -40.62 26.53 -7.80
C LEU A 394 -41.21 25.21 -7.28
N ASP A 395 -42.14 24.62 -8.04
CA ASP A 395 -42.83 23.39 -7.66
C ASP A 395 -41.82 22.27 -7.38
N LYS A 396 -41.69 21.92 -6.09
CA LYS A 396 -40.75 20.94 -5.54
C LYS A 396 -40.79 19.58 -6.25
N ILE A 397 -41.92 19.24 -6.87
CA ILE A 397 -42.11 18.00 -7.61
C ILE A 397 -41.46 18.10 -8.99
N THR A 398 -41.61 19.22 -9.68
CA THR A 398 -41.09 19.46 -11.03
C THR A 398 -39.56 19.58 -10.99
N GLU A 399 -39.02 20.29 -10.00
CA GLU A 399 -37.58 20.42 -9.80
C GLU A 399 -36.96 19.07 -9.41
N ALA A 400 -37.59 18.28 -8.53
CA ALA A 400 -37.15 16.92 -8.20
C ALA A 400 -37.19 15.99 -9.43
N PHE A 401 -38.22 16.08 -10.28
CA PHE A 401 -38.34 15.25 -11.49
C PHE A 401 -37.30 15.60 -12.56
N TYR A 402 -37.05 16.89 -12.81
CA TYR A 402 -36.02 17.33 -13.75
C TYR A 402 -34.61 17.08 -13.20
N PHE A 403 -34.41 17.18 -11.89
CA PHE A 403 -33.14 16.86 -11.24
C PHE A 403 -32.89 15.34 -11.19
N GLU A 404 -33.89 14.50 -10.96
CA GLU A 404 -33.79 13.03 -11.11
C GLU A 404 -33.50 12.64 -12.55
N LYS A 405 -34.20 13.20 -13.54
CA LYS A 405 -33.89 12.94 -14.96
C LYS A 405 -32.50 13.44 -15.36
N ALA A 406 -32.06 14.59 -14.86
CA ALA A 406 -30.72 15.11 -15.13
C ALA A 406 -29.62 14.29 -14.42
N LEU A 407 -29.89 13.79 -13.21
CA LEU A 407 -29.02 12.87 -12.47
C LEU A 407 -28.98 11.47 -13.10
N GLU A 408 -30.09 10.97 -13.64
CA GLU A 408 -30.14 9.72 -14.42
C GLU A 408 -29.38 9.87 -15.74
N SER A 409 -29.51 11.00 -16.44
CA SER A 409 -28.79 11.27 -17.70
C SER A 409 -27.27 11.44 -17.55
N ARG A 410 -26.74 11.45 -16.33
CA ARG A 410 -25.30 11.56 -16.02
C ARG A 410 -24.75 10.39 -15.19
N LYS A 411 -25.53 9.31 -15.00
CA LYS A 411 -25.05 8.11 -14.31
C LYS A 411 -24.54 7.12 -15.34
N PHE A 412 -23.25 6.86 -15.29
CA PHE A 412 -22.64 5.79 -16.07
C PHE A 412 -23.12 4.41 -15.58
N HIS A 413 -23.51 3.56 -16.51
CA HIS A 413 -23.92 2.18 -16.30
C HIS A 413 -23.02 1.23 -17.09
N MET A 414 -22.94 -0.03 -16.64
CA MET A 414 -22.11 -1.05 -17.31
C MET A 414 -22.55 -1.36 -18.75
N HIS A 415 -23.78 -1.01 -19.13
CA HIS A 415 -24.29 -1.17 -20.50
C HIS A 415 -23.91 -0.02 -21.43
N ASP A 416 -23.37 1.07 -20.90
CA ASP A 416 -22.86 2.18 -21.70
C ASP A 416 -21.49 1.85 -22.32
N ILE A 417 -20.87 0.73 -21.95
CA ILE A 417 -19.56 0.31 -22.47
C ILE A 417 -19.71 -0.38 -23.83
N ASN A 418 -19.18 0.24 -24.87
CA ASN A 418 -19.18 -0.30 -26.22
C ASN A 418 -17.96 -1.22 -26.46
N ILE A 419 -16.80 -0.83 -25.92
CA ILE A 419 -15.53 -1.52 -26.16
C ILE A 419 -14.79 -1.74 -24.83
N LEU A 420 -14.32 -2.96 -24.62
CA LEU A 420 -13.37 -3.32 -23.58
C LEU A 420 -12.02 -3.71 -24.17
N ILE A 421 -10.94 -3.10 -23.67
CA ILE A 421 -9.58 -3.40 -24.11
C ILE A 421 -8.79 -3.99 -22.96
N GLY A 422 -8.22 -5.18 -23.16
CA GLY A 422 -7.32 -5.82 -22.21
C GLY A 422 -5.85 -5.72 -22.62
N SER A 423 -5.01 -5.18 -21.74
CA SER A 423 -3.55 -5.12 -21.84
C SER A 423 -2.90 -5.80 -20.64
N GLY A 424 -1.68 -6.30 -20.80
CA GLY A 424 -0.92 -6.96 -19.75
C GLY A 424 -0.34 -8.30 -20.18
N GLY A 425 0.74 -8.73 -19.51
CA GLY A 425 1.44 -9.97 -19.87
C GLY A 425 0.56 -11.22 -19.80
N VAL A 426 -0.29 -11.32 -18.78
CA VAL A 426 -1.25 -12.44 -18.61
C VAL A 426 -2.29 -12.49 -19.74
N LEU A 427 -2.59 -11.36 -20.38
CA LEU A 427 -3.52 -11.29 -21.50
C LEU A 427 -2.80 -11.51 -22.83
N ALA A 428 -1.64 -10.87 -23.04
CA ALA A 428 -0.84 -10.98 -24.25
C ALA A 428 -0.39 -12.42 -24.55
N HIS A 429 0.03 -13.16 -23.52
CA HIS A 429 0.64 -14.48 -23.65
C HIS A 429 -0.30 -15.66 -23.37
N THR A 430 -1.62 -15.46 -23.44
CA THR A 430 -2.59 -16.57 -23.41
C THR A 430 -2.34 -17.55 -24.55
N GLU A 431 -2.63 -18.84 -24.34
CA GLU A 431 -2.46 -19.89 -25.36
C GLU A 431 -3.42 -19.69 -26.54
N ASN A 432 -4.58 -19.09 -26.29
CA ASN A 432 -5.58 -18.78 -27.29
C ASN A 432 -6.36 -17.49 -26.95
N ASN A 433 -7.13 -16.98 -27.92
CA ASN A 433 -7.92 -15.76 -27.74
C ASN A 433 -9.16 -15.97 -26.86
N THR A 434 -9.67 -17.20 -26.71
CA THR A 434 -10.82 -17.48 -25.83
C THR A 434 -10.45 -17.36 -24.35
N GLN A 435 -9.23 -17.73 -23.95
CA GLN A 435 -8.69 -17.47 -22.62
C GLN A 435 -8.66 -15.96 -22.32
N ALA A 436 -8.09 -15.15 -23.22
CA ALA A 436 -8.04 -13.69 -23.03
C ALA A 436 -9.44 -13.07 -22.98
N LEU A 437 -10.33 -13.51 -23.87
CA LEU A 437 -11.73 -13.09 -23.91
C LEU A 437 -12.41 -13.36 -22.56
N ALA A 438 -12.25 -14.56 -22.01
CA ALA A 438 -12.84 -14.94 -20.74
C ALA A 438 -12.28 -14.14 -19.55
N ILE A 439 -10.96 -13.90 -19.50
CA ILE A 439 -10.34 -13.12 -18.42
C ILE A 439 -10.90 -11.68 -18.40
N ILE A 440 -10.93 -11.01 -19.56
CA ILE A 440 -11.41 -9.63 -19.68
C ILE A 440 -12.92 -9.59 -19.38
N TYR A 441 -13.68 -10.50 -20.01
CA TYR A 441 -15.12 -10.57 -19.83
C TYR A 441 -15.51 -10.80 -18.37
N ASP A 442 -14.95 -11.79 -17.69
CA ASP A 442 -15.36 -12.12 -16.32
C ASP A 442 -14.93 -11.08 -15.28
N GLY A 443 -13.80 -10.41 -15.50
CA GLY A 443 -13.39 -9.29 -14.67
C GLY A 443 -14.36 -8.12 -14.76
N PHE A 444 -14.78 -7.77 -15.98
CA PHE A 444 -15.66 -6.63 -16.20
C PHE A 444 -17.15 -6.94 -16.04
N ARG A 445 -17.60 -8.09 -16.55
CA ARG A 445 -19.00 -8.48 -16.76
C ARG A 445 -19.85 -7.33 -17.34
N PRO A 446 -19.51 -6.81 -18.53
CA PRO A 446 -20.32 -5.78 -19.18
C PRO A 446 -21.73 -6.31 -19.47
N GLU A 447 -22.70 -5.41 -19.57
CA GLU A 447 -24.08 -5.74 -19.97
C GLU A 447 -24.38 -5.14 -21.35
N GLY A 448 -25.32 -5.72 -22.10
CA GLY A 448 -25.59 -5.34 -23.49
C GLY A 448 -24.69 -6.08 -24.48
N ILE A 449 -24.38 -5.40 -25.58
CA ILE A 449 -23.45 -5.85 -26.62
C ILE A 449 -22.15 -5.05 -26.47
N THR A 450 -21.04 -5.76 -26.34
CA THR A 450 -19.73 -5.16 -26.11
C THR A 450 -18.67 -5.88 -26.94
N GLU A 451 -17.83 -5.11 -27.65
CA GLU A 451 -16.64 -5.65 -28.32
C GLU A 451 -15.50 -5.82 -27.30
N ILE A 452 -14.82 -6.97 -27.33
CA ILE A 452 -13.65 -7.25 -26.49
C ILE A 452 -12.41 -7.28 -27.38
N TRP A 453 -11.44 -6.44 -27.02
CA TRP A 453 -10.18 -6.28 -27.72
C TRP A 453 -9.02 -6.62 -26.78
N LYS A 454 -7.88 -6.96 -27.34
CA LYS A 454 -6.65 -7.31 -26.64
C LYS A 454 -5.47 -6.55 -27.22
N ASP A 455 -4.59 -6.03 -26.38
CA ASP A 455 -3.23 -5.65 -26.76
C ASP A 455 -2.44 -6.95 -27.02
N LYS A 456 -2.27 -7.27 -28.30
CA LYS A 456 -1.77 -8.56 -28.76
C LYS A 456 -0.33 -8.82 -28.29
N HIS A 457 0.49 -7.78 -28.28
CA HIS A 457 1.93 -7.88 -28.05
C HIS A 457 2.40 -7.17 -26.78
N PHE A 458 1.46 -6.58 -26.03
CA PHE A 458 1.73 -5.75 -24.86
C PHE A 458 2.63 -4.56 -25.20
N ILE A 459 2.26 -3.82 -26.26
CA ILE A 459 3.03 -2.70 -26.83
C ILE A 459 2.27 -1.37 -26.87
N SER A 460 1.08 -1.30 -26.27
CA SER A 460 0.35 -0.04 -26.13
C SER A 460 1.18 1.09 -25.49
N PRO A 461 2.08 0.87 -24.51
CA PRO A 461 2.95 1.95 -24.03
C PRO A 461 3.91 2.48 -25.11
N HIS A 462 4.49 1.59 -25.93
CA HIS A 462 5.39 1.95 -27.02
C HIS A 462 4.70 2.84 -28.04
N MET A 463 3.46 2.50 -28.39
CA MET A 463 2.67 3.27 -29.35
C MET A 463 2.29 4.65 -28.80
N GLY A 464 2.01 4.76 -27.51
CA GLY A 464 1.68 6.05 -26.89
C GLY A 464 2.90 6.94 -26.68
N LYS A 465 4.11 6.36 -26.62
CA LYS A 465 5.35 7.12 -26.74
C LYS A 465 5.62 7.54 -28.18
N LEU A 466 5.38 6.65 -29.14
CA LEU A 466 5.50 6.96 -30.56
C LEU A 466 4.56 8.10 -30.97
N SER A 467 3.35 8.17 -30.42
CA SER A 467 2.39 9.23 -30.78
C SER A 467 2.85 10.64 -30.41
N ALA A 468 3.74 10.78 -29.43
CA ALA A 468 4.37 12.06 -29.10
C ALA A 468 5.33 12.56 -30.20
N VAL A 469 5.83 11.64 -31.02
CA VAL A 469 6.79 11.90 -32.11
C VAL A 469 6.08 11.88 -33.48
N ASP A 470 5.23 10.89 -33.73
CA ASP A 470 4.43 10.71 -34.95
C ASP A 470 3.09 10.05 -34.63
N GLU A 471 2.08 10.90 -34.40
CA GLU A 471 0.71 10.49 -34.07
C GLU A 471 0.03 9.65 -35.16
N LYS A 472 0.28 9.95 -36.44
CA LYS A 472 -0.33 9.23 -37.56
C LYS A 472 0.21 7.82 -37.66
N LEU A 473 1.53 7.67 -37.55
CA LEU A 473 2.15 6.36 -37.56
C LEU A 473 1.73 5.52 -36.35
N ALA A 474 1.69 6.12 -35.15
CA ALA A 474 1.23 5.45 -33.95
C ALA A 474 -0.22 4.95 -34.10
N THR A 475 -1.13 5.78 -34.61
CA THR A 475 -2.54 5.41 -34.85
C THR A 475 -2.66 4.24 -35.83
N GLN A 476 -1.88 4.28 -36.93
CA GLN A 476 -1.85 3.19 -37.90
C GLN A 476 -1.41 1.88 -37.24
N LEU A 477 -0.28 1.87 -36.53
CA LEU A 477 0.25 0.67 -35.87
C LEU A 477 -0.65 0.17 -34.73
N LEU A 478 -1.33 1.09 -34.02
CA LEU A 478 -2.31 0.73 -32.99
C LEU A 478 -3.45 -0.11 -33.57
N THR A 479 -3.99 0.30 -34.73
CA THR A 479 -5.10 -0.40 -35.38
C THR A 479 -4.66 -1.66 -36.13
N GLU A 480 -3.50 -1.64 -36.78
CA GLU A 480 -3.05 -2.73 -37.66
C GLU A 480 -2.31 -3.85 -36.91
N GLU A 481 -1.54 -3.52 -35.86
CA GLU A 481 -0.57 -4.46 -35.25
C GLU A 481 -0.72 -4.59 -33.72
N CYS A 482 -1.26 -3.59 -33.02
CA CYS A 482 -1.36 -3.60 -31.55
C CYS A 482 -2.67 -4.21 -31.04
N PHE A 483 -3.81 -3.57 -31.35
CA PHE A 483 -5.11 -3.98 -30.82
C PHE A 483 -5.78 -5.01 -31.73
N GLU A 484 -6.01 -6.20 -31.19
CA GLU A 484 -6.73 -7.28 -31.85
C GLU A 484 -8.15 -7.38 -31.29
N LYS A 485 -9.16 -7.35 -32.17
CA LYS A 485 -10.54 -7.64 -31.80
C LYS A 485 -10.72 -9.14 -31.61
N ILE A 486 -11.03 -9.59 -30.40
CA ILE A 486 -11.05 -11.02 -30.05
C ILE A 486 -12.45 -11.61 -29.86
N GLY A 487 -13.50 -10.79 -29.69
CA GLY A 487 -14.86 -11.30 -29.63
C GLY A 487 -15.93 -10.23 -29.43
N LEU A 488 -17.17 -10.59 -29.74
CA LEU A 488 -18.37 -9.83 -29.44
C LEU A 488 -19.15 -10.53 -28.32
N VAL A 489 -19.34 -9.84 -27.21
CA VAL A 489 -20.09 -10.35 -26.06
C VAL A 489 -21.52 -9.85 -26.11
N ILE A 490 -22.49 -10.75 -25.85
CA ILE A 490 -23.90 -10.43 -25.74
C ILE A 490 -24.41 -10.89 -24.38
N ARG A 491 -24.67 -9.94 -23.47
CA ARG A 491 -25.24 -10.19 -22.16
C ARG A 491 -26.51 -9.36 -21.96
N PRO A 492 -27.71 -9.95 -22.04
CA PRO A 492 -28.97 -9.20 -21.91
C PRO A 492 -29.12 -8.54 -20.55
N ILE A 493 -29.72 -7.35 -20.54
CA ILE A 493 -30.02 -6.59 -19.33
C ILE A 493 -31.43 -6.96 -18.88
N GLY A 494 -31.60 -7.39 -17.64
CA GLY A 494 -32.88 -7.89 -17.14
C GLY A 494 -33.12 -7.56 -15.68
N ARG A 495 -34.34 -7.13 -15.35
CA ARG A 495 -34.74 -6.82 -13.96
C ARG A 495 -34.98 -8.06 -13.11
N LYS A 496 -35.37 -9.19 -13.72
CA LYS A 496 -35.66 -10.46 -13.04
C LYS A 496 -35.18 -11.63 -13.89
N TRP A 497 -34.32 -12.46 -13.32
CA TRP A 497 -33.81 -13.68 -13.94
C TRP A 497 -34.51 -14.87 -13.28
N LYS A 498 -35.55 -15.40 -13.93
CA LYS A 498 -36.22 -16.61 -13.48
C LYS A 498 -35.55 -17.81 -14.13
N GLN A 499 -35.11 -18.78 -13.32
CA GLN A 499 -34.44 -19.99 -13.80
C GLN A 499 -35.19 -20.64 -14.96
N ASP A 500 -34.45 -21.02 -16.00
CA ASP A 500 -34.90 -21.68 -17.23
C ASP A 500 -35.94 -20.91 -18.07
N ALA A 501 -36.25 -19.65 -17.71
CA ALA A 501 -37.11 -18.80 -18.52
C ALA A 501 -36.38 -18.37 -19.81
N PRO A 502 -37.07 -18.24 -20.95
CA PRO A 502 -36.47 -17.70 -22.17
C PRO A 502 -36.07 -16.24 -21.95
N VAL A 503 -34.95 -15.85 -22.55
CA VAL A 503 -34.34 -14.52 -22.45
C VAL A 503 -34.32 -13.84 -23.82
N MET A 504 -33.87 -14.56 -24.85
CA MET A 504 -33.85 -14.09 -26.23
C MET A 504 -33.85 -15.25 -27.23
N ASN A 505 -34.30 -15.02 -28.46
CA ASN A 505 -33.94 -15.86 -29.60
C ASN A 505 -32.92 -15.12 -30.45
N ILE A 506 -31.81 -15.77 -30.76
CA ILE A 506 -30.76 -15.26 -31.64
C ILE A 506 -30.75 -16.07 -32.94
N GLU A 507 -30.71 -15.39 -34.07
CA GLU A 507 -30.53 -15.98 -35.38
C GLU A 507 -29.17 -15.57 -35.94
N ILE A 508 -28.34 -16.56 -36.31
CA ILE A 508 -27.01 -16.34 -36.89
C ILE A 508 -26.97 -17.06 -38.24
N ASN A 509 -26.86 -16.29 -39.33
CA ASN A 509 -26.87 -16.81 -40.71
C ASN A 509 -28.03 -17.78 -41.00
N GLY A 510 -29.24 -17.47 -40.54
CA GLY A 510 -30.43 -18.32 -40.75
C GLY A 510 -30.65 -19.43 -39.71
N ASN A 511 -29.69 -19.65 -38.80
CA ASN A 511 -29.84 -20.64 -37.73
C ASN A 511 -30.34 -19.96 -36.46
N SER A 512 -31.54 -20.31 -36.00
CA SER A 512 -32.16 -19.75 -34.80
C SER A 512 -31.90 -20.60 -33.56
N LEU A 513 -31.62 -19.96 -32.42
CA LEU A 513 -31.42 -20.57 -31.12
C LEU A 513 -32.16 -19.76 -30.03
N THR A 514 -32.94 -20.45 -29.21
CA THR A 514 -33.55 -19.87 -28.00
C THR A 514 -32.57 -19.94 -26.83
N ILE A 515 -32.25 -18.79 -26.25
CA ILE A 515 -31.39 -18.63 -25.07
C ILE A 515 -32.26 -18.48 -23.82
N LYS A 516 -31.95 -19.25 -22.77
CA LYS A 516 -32.65 -19.25 -21.49
C LYS A 516 -31.74 -18.75 -20.36
N VAL A 517 -32.35 -18.39 -19.23
CA VAL A 517 -31.63 -18.05 -18.01
C VAL A 517 -30.78 -19.24 -17.55
N GLY A 518 -29.47 -19.04 -17.46
CA GLY A 518 -28.46 -20.05 -17.15
C GLY A 518 -27.61 -20.46 -18.35
N ASP A 519 -28.05 -20.17 -19.58
CA ASP A 519 -27.34 -20.59 -20.78
C ASP A 519 -26.08 -19.74 -21.04
N VAL A 520 -25.03 -20.40 -21.50
CA VAL A 520 -23.77 -19.79 -21.94
C VAL A 520 -23.33 -20.45 -23.24
N TYR A 521 -23.08 -19.66 -24.27
CA TYR A 521 -22.71 -20.16 -25.59
C TYR A 521 -21.52 -19.41 -26.18
N TYR A 522 -20.69 -20.12 -26.93
CA TYR A 522 -19.61 -19.55 -27.72
C TYR A 522 -19.73 -20.02 -29.18
N PHE A 523 -19.78 -19.07 -30.11
CA PHE A 523 -19.84 -19.30 -31.54
C PHE A 523 -18.53 -18.85 -32.19
N PRO A 524 -17.59 -19.76 -32.49
CA PRO A 524 -16.32 -19.40 -33.10
C PRO A 524 -16.50 -18.79 -34.50
N ASN A 525 -15.53 -17.99 -34.93
CA ASN A 525 -15.51 -17.43 -36.28
C ASN A 525 -14.09 -17.30 -36.85
N ASP A 526 -13.33 -18.39 -36.80
CA ASP A 526 -11.89 -18.37 -37.14
C ASP A 526 -11.61 -17.95 -38.59
N ASN A 527 -12.59 -18.08 -39.48
CA ASN A 527 -12.49 -17.67 -40.89
C ASN A 527 -12.78 -16.17 -41.12
N LYS A 528 -13.11 -15.41 -40.07
CA LYS A 528 -13.48 -13.98 -40.10
C LYS A 528 -14.52 -13.64 -41.17
N LYS A 529 -15.44 -14.56 -41.47
CA LYS A 529 -16.53 -14.29 -42.41
C LYS A 529 -17.60 -13.44 -41.73
N GLN A 530 -18.14 -12.48 -42.46
CA GLN A 530 -19.25 -11.68 -41.99
C GLN A 530 -20.48 -12.57 -41.75
N LYS A 531 -21.07 -12.44 -40.55
CA LYS A 531 -22.30 -13.11 -40.15
C LYS A 531 -23.42 -12.10 -39.97
N ASP A 532 -24.61 -12.41 -40.48
CA ASP A 532 -25.84 -11.67 -40.22
C ASP A 532 -26.44 -12.19 -38.90
N ILE A 533 -26.68 -11.27 -37.96
CA ILE A 533 -27.17 -11.57 -36.62
C ILE A 533 -28.47 -10.81 -36.39
N SER A 534 -29.52 -11.52 -35.96
CA SER A 534 -30.79 -10.94 -35.55
C SER A 534 -31.16 -11.42 -34.15
N ILE A 535 -31.56 -10.52 -33.27
CA ILE A 535 -31.93 -10.85 -31.88
C ILE A 535 -33.37 -10.41 -31.60
N SER A 536 -34.15 -11.30 -30.99
CA SER A 536 -35.47 -11.00 -30.45
C SER A 536 -35.46 -11.25 -28.93
N LEU A 537 -35.78 -10.24 -28.14
CA LEU A 537 -35.73 -10.30 -26.67
C LEU A 537 -37.10 -10.62 -26.08
N GLU A 538 -37.09 -11.40 -25.00
CA GLU A 538 -38.28 -11.67 -24.22
C GLU A 538 -38.69 -10.47 -23.35
N LYS A 539 -39.96 -10.43 -22.96
CA LYS A 539 -40.52 -9.30 -22.21
C LYS A 539 -39.77 -9.09 -20.88
N GLY A 540 -39.16 -7.92 -20.74
CA GLY A 540 -38.43 -7.52 -19.54
C GLY A 540 -36.90 -7.59 -19.66
N PHE A 541 -36.40 -8.03 -20.82
CA PHE A 541 -34.99 -7.96 -21.20
C PHE A 541 -34.78 -6.89 -22.28
N PHE A 542 -33.60 -6.27 -22.27
CA PHE A 542 -33.18 -5.26 -23.25
C PHE A 542 -31.66 -5.34 -23.50
N LEU A 543 -31.21 -4.73 -24.59
CA LEU A 543 -29.79 -4.52 -24.91
C LEU A 543 -29.52 -3.01 -25.04
N ASN A 544 -28.26 -2.62 -25.15
CA ASN A 544 -27.79 -1.24 -25.24
C ASN A 544 -27.90 -0.63 -26.65
N ILE A 545 -28.52 -1.31 -27.61
CA ILE A 545 -28.69 -0.84 -28.99
C ILE A 545 -30.18 -0.74 -29.38
N GLU A 546 -30.50 0.17 -30.29
CA GLU A 546 -31.89 0.37 -30.74
C GLU A 546 -32.34 -0.67 -31.78
N LYS A 547 -31.42 -1.18 -32.59
CA LYS A 547 -31.68 -2.16 -33.65
C LYS A 547 -30.95 -3.47 -33.37
N TYR A 548 -31.69 -4.56 -33.30
CA TYR A 548 -31.16 -5.88 -32.95
C TYR A 548 -30.68 -6.70 -34.16
N ASP A 549 -30.68 -6.09 -35.35
CA ASP A 549 -30.13 -6.66 -36.57
C ASP A 549 -28.80 -5.98 -36.91
N PHE A 550 -27.71 -6.75 -36.96
CA PHE A 550 -26.38 -6.24 -37.26
C PHE A 550 -25.49 -7.32 -37.87
N LYS A 551 -24.31 -6.90 -38.36
CA LYS A 551 -23.32 -7.80 -38.95
C LYS A 551 -22.05 -7.80 -38.12
N SER A 552 -21.41 -8.96 -37.98
CA SER A 552 -20.12 -9.07 -37.31
C SER A 552 -19.24 -10.14 -37.94
N GLU A 553 -17.93 -9.88 -37.96
CA GLU A 553 -16.89 -10.86 -38.32
C GLU A 553 -16.26 -11.50 -37.07
N LEU A 554 -16.64 -11.06 -35.87
CA LEU A 554 -16.08 -11.54 -34.61
C LEU A 554 -16.72 -12.86 -34.18
N PRO A 555 -16.01 -13.71 -33.40
CA PRO A 555 -16.65 -14.77 -32.65
C PRO A 555 -17.63 -14.17 -31.64
N ILE A 556 -18.71 -14.89 -31.35
CA ILE A 556 -19.80 -14.39 -30.48
C ILE A 556 -19.81 -15.19 -29.18
N PHE A 557 -19.76 -14.50 -28.05
CA PHE A 557 -19.95 -15.09 -26.73
C PHE A 557 -21.25 -14.58 -26.11
N ILE A 558 -22.09 -15.48 -25.62
CA ILE A 558 -23.38 -15.17 -25.03
C ILE A 558 -23.40 -15.64 -23.58
N ASP A 559 -23.68 -14.73 -22.66
CA ASP A 559 -23.90 -15.04 -21.24
C ASP A 559 -25.32 -14.65 -20.83
N ALA A 560 -26.17 -15.64 -20.56
CA ALA A 560 -27.47 -15.47 -19.95
C ALA A 560 -27.50 -16.05 -18.53
N SER A 561 -26.39 -16.00 -17.79
CA SER A 561 -26.29 -16.49 -16.42
C SER A 561 -26.23 -15.36 -15.38
N LEU A 562 -26.79 -15.63 -14.19
CA LEU A 562 -26.56 -14.78 -13.01
C LEU A 562 -25.11 -14.90 -12.54
N HIS A 563 -24.64 -16.14 -12.45
CA HIS A 563 -23.27 -16.52 -12.14
C HIS A 563 -22.85 -17.59 -13.16
N ILE A 564 -21.73 -17.36 -13.84
CA ILE A 564 -21.20 -18.30 -14.81
C ILE A 564 -20.56 -19.47 -14.06
N ASP A 565 -20.89 -20.70 -14.47
CA ASP A 565 -20.23 -21.91 -13.95
C ASP A 565 -18.98 -22.18 -14.80
N PHE A 566 -17.82 -22.25 -14.14
CA PHE A 566 -16.54 -22.44 -14.80
C PHE A 566 -16.46 -23.72 -15.64
N GLN A 567 -17.11 -24.82 -15.25
CA GLN A 567 -17.09 -26.06 -16.03
C GLN A 567 -17.86 -25.89 -17.34
N ILE A 568 -18.98 -25.15 -17.31
CA ILE A 568 -19.76 -24.81 -18.51
C ILE A 568 -18.96 -23.91 -19.43
N GLU A 569 -18.37 -22.83 -18.88
CA GLU A 569 -17.54 -21.89 -19.62
C GLU A 569 -16.32 -22.58 -20.25
N ASN A 570 -15.55 -23.31 -19.46
CA ASN A 570 -14.37 -24.03 -19.92
C ASN A 570 -14.71 -24.99 -21.08
N LYS A 571 -15.86 -25.68 -20.98
CA LYS A 571 -16.32 -26.61 -22.00
C LYS A 571 -16.76 -25.90 -23.28
N CYS A 572 -17.51 -24.79 -23.19
CA CYS A 572 -18.05 -24.12 -24.37
C CYS A 572 -16.98 -23.29 -25.11
N MET A 573 -16.03 -22.70 -24.38
CA MET A 573 -14.95 -21.87 -24.95
C MET A 573 -13.64 -22.63 -25.17
N ASN A 574 -13.56 -23.89 -24.72
CA ASN A 574 -12.36 -24.72 -24.75
C ASN A 574 -11.14 -24.01 -24.13
N LEU A 575 -11.30 -23.52 -22.89
CA LEU A 575 -10.29 -22.67 -22.26
C LEU A 575 -9.04 -23.46 -21.85
N TYR A 576 -9.21 -24.60 -21.18
CA TYR A 576 -8.13 -25.38 -20.58
C TYR A 576 -8.37 -26.89 -20.71
N ASN A 577 -7.28 -27.65 -20.81
CA ASN A 577 -7.31 -29.11 -20.85
C ASN A 577 -6.73 -29.72 -19.57
N PHE A 578 -7.61 -30.24 -18.71
CA PHE A 578 -7.24 -30.86 -17.43
C PHE A 578 -7.04 -32.39 -17.52
N ALA A 579 -6.82 -32.95 -18.71
CA ALA A 579 -6.63 -34.40 -18.88
C ALA A 579 -5.31 -34.94 -18.29
N PHE A 580 -4.29 -34.08 -18.15
CA PHE A 580 -3.00 -34.45 -17.57
C PHE A 580 -2.97 -34.27 -16.05
N SER A 581 -2.02 -34.91 -15.37
CA SER A 581 -1.79 -34.68 -13.94
C SER A 581 -1.15 -33.32 -13.69
N GLN A 582 -1.48 -32.69 -12.57
CA GLN A 582 -0.83 -31.47 -12.10
C GLN A 582 0.68 -31.69 -11.97
N LYS A 583 1.48 -30.72 -12.42
CA LYS A 583 2.92 -30.75 -12.20
C LYS A 583 3.27 -30.46 -10.75
N ASN A 584 4.35 -31.10 -10.30
CA ASN A 584 4.93 -30.91 -8.97
C ASN A 584 5.59 -29.53 -8.86
N LEU A 585 5.15 -28.71 -7.90
CA LEU A 585 5.61 -27.32 -7.76
C LEU A 585 7.09 -27.23 -7.41
N GLU A 586 7.58 -28.16 -6.60
CA GLU A 586 8.96 -28.15 -6.11
C GLU A 586 9.94 -28.27 -7.27
N THR A 587 9.67 -29.19 -8.20
CA THR A 587 10.48 -29.40 -9.40
C THR A 587 10.44 -28.19 -10.34
N GLU A 588 9.27 -27.56 -10.47
CA GLU A 588 9.06 -26.44 -11.39
C GLU A 588 9.73 -25.15 -10.91
N PHE A 589 9.68 -24.86 -9.61
CA PHE A 589 10.28 -23.65 -9.02
C PHE A 589 11.75 -23.80 -8.66
N GLN A 590 12.30 -25.03 -8.60
CA GLN A 590 13.67 -25.29 -8.15
C GLN A 590 14.73 -24.41 -8.83
N ASN A 591 14.61 -24.19 -10.14
CA ASN A 591 15.58 -23.40 -10.91
C ASN A 591 15.47 -21.89 -10.69
N PHE A 592 14.41 -21.42 -10.04
CA PHE A 592 14.15 -20.02 -9.75
C PHE A 592 14.59 -19.63 -8.33
N ILE A 593 14.87 -20.62 -7.47
CA ILE A 593 15.40 -20.38 -6.13
C ILE A 593 16.79 -19.74 -6.26
N PRO A 594 17.01 -18.52 -5.74
CA PRO A 594 18.31 -17.88 -5.81
C PRO A 594 19.37 -18.74 -5.15
N ARG A 595 20.55 -18.82 -5.78
CA ARG A 595 21.72 -19.46 -5.17
C ARG A 595 21.98 -18.84 -3.81
N LYS A 596 22.08 -19.70 -2.81
CA LYS A 596 22.33 -19.30 -1.44
C LYS A 596 23.79 -18.89 -1.30
N ASN A 597 24.04 -17.78 -0.60
CA ASN A 597 25.38 -17.30 -0.31
C ASN A 597 25.54 -17.15 1.20
N ILE A 598 26.53 -17.82 1.76
CA ILE A 598 26.93 -17.70 3.16
C ILE A 598 28.08 -16.69 3.23
N VAL A 599 27.84 -15.54 3.87
CA VAL A 599 28.86 -14.49 4.01
C VAL A 599 29.57 -14.66 5.34
N LYS A 600 30.84 -15.06 5.31
CA LYS A 600 31.68 -15.33 6.50
C LYS A 600 32.63 -14.17 6.82
N GLY A 601 33.04 -14.06 8.08
CA GLY A 601 34.08 -13.16 8.55
C GLY A 601 33.57 -12.05 9.48
N THR A 602 34.44 -11.07 9.76
CA THR A 602 34.12 -9.93 10.63
C THR A 602 33.08 -9.02 9.98
N GLN A 603 32.00 -8.74 10.71
CA GLN A 603 30.86 -7.95 10.25
C GLN A 603 30.39 -6.98 11.34
N SER A 604 29.58 -5.99 10.95
CA SER A 604 28.96 -5.05 11.88
C SER A 604 27.44 -5.26 11.97
N HIS A 605 26.91 -5.06 13.17
CA HIS A 605 25.48 -5.06 13.48
C HIS A 605 25.13 -3.79 14.23
N LYS A 606 24.35 -2.91 13.60
CA LYS A 606 23.87 -1.67 14.23
C LYS A 606 22.57 -1.95 14.99
N VAL A 607 22.53 -1.59 16.27
CA VAL A 607 21.34 -1.66 17.12
C VAL A 607 20.87 -0.24 17.40
N GLU A 608 19.64 0.08 17.00
CA GLU A 608 19.08 1.43 17.09
C GLU A 608 17.85 1.45 18.00
N LEU A 609 17.73 2.51 18.82
CA LEU A 609 16.52 2.84 19.55
C LEU A 609 15.52 3.55 18.62
N PRO A 610 14.21 3.36 18.82
CA PRO A 610 13.17 4.02 18.02
C PRO A 610 13.14 5.54 18.17
N TYR A 611 13.67 6.07 19.27
CA TYR A 611 13.90 7.50 19.51
C TYR A 611 14.96 7.68 20.59
N GLU A 612 15.39 8.92 20.85
CA GLU A 612 16.38 9.24 21.89
C GLU A 612 16.03 8.59 23.24
N GLY A 613 16.98 7.84 23.78
CA GLY A 613 16.87 7.10 25.04
C GLY A 613 18.24 6.91 25.67
N SER A 614 18.36 5.96 26.59
CA SER A 614 19.63 5.72 27.27
C SER A 614 20.40 4.61 26.57
N ILE A 615 21.62 4.89 26.11
CA ILE A 615 22.58 3.83 25.72
C ILE A 615 23.35 3.39 26.97
N LEU A 616 23.30 2.10 27.27
CA LEU A 616 23.79 1.52 28.53
C LEU A 616 25.21 0.94 28.42
N VAL A 617 25.79 0.94 27.23
CA VAL A 617 27.13 0.41 26.91
C VAL A 617 28.09 1.52 26.48
N LYS A 618 29.39 1.21 26.40
CA LYS A 618 30.47 2.11 25.98
C LYS A 618 31.28 1.53 24.83
N GLU A 619 31.92 2.39 24.04
CA GLU A 619 32.86 1.95 23.00
C GLU A 619 33.96 1.07 23.61
N GLY A 620 34.22 -0.06 22.95
CA GLY A 620 35.16 -1.08 23.42
C GLY A 620 34.58 -2.13 24.37
N ASP A 621 33.35 -1.97 24.87
CA ASP A 621 32.69 -2.98 25.72
C ASP A 621 32.47 -4.29 24.93
N THR A 622 32.69 -5.42 25.59
CA THR A 622 32.30 -6.74 25.07
C THR A 622 30.86 -7.03 25.49
N VAL A 623 30.02 -7.41 24.53
CA VAL A 623 28.60 -7.70 24.74
C VAL A 623 28.27 -9.12 24.30
N THR A 624 27.30 -9.73 24.98
CA THR A 624 26.64 -10.98 24.54
C THR A 624 25.30 -10.68 23.90
N SER A 625 24.73 -11.61 23.13
CA SER A 625 23.43 -11.42 22.46
C SER A 625 22.30 -10.91 23.37
N GLY A 626 22.28 -11.33 24.64
CA GLY A 626 21.28 -10.89 25.63
C GLY A 626 21.62 -9.59 26.36
N THR A 627 22.72 -8.91 26.03
CA THR A 627 23.11 -7.64 26.67
C THR A 627 22.16 -6.54 26.21
N VAL A 628 21.59 -5.80 27.16
CA VAL A 628 20.78 -4.62 26.85
C VAL A 628 21.72 -3.50 26.41
N ILE A 629 21.57 -3.07 25.16
CA ILE A 629 22.36 -1.99 24.55
C ILE A 629 21.77 -0.63 24.90
N GLY A 630 20.45 -0.53 24.87
CA GLY A 630 19.77 0.71 25.20
C GLY A 630 18.33 0.50 25.63
N GLU A 631 17.75 1.55 26.22
CA GLU A 631 16.37 1.56 26.69
C GLU A 631 15.66 2.89 26.40
N ASN A 632 14.37 2.81 26.08
CA ASN A 632 13.45 3.93 26.18
C ASN A 632 12.52 3.70 27.38
N LEU A 633 12.76 4.44 28.47
CA LEU A 633 12.02 4.28 29.73
C LEU A 633 10.56 4.77 29.66
N PHE A 634 10.27 5.69 28.75
CA PHE A 634 8.98 6.37 28.65
C PHE A 634 8.32 6.16 27.29
N ASP A 635 7.12 6.70 27.09
CA ASP A 635 6.60 6.95 25.74
C ASP A 635 7.34 8.13 25.10
N PRO A 636 7.32 8.32 23.77
CA PRO A 636 7.98 9.46 23.14
C PRO A 636 7.46 10.81 23.66
N PRO A 637 8.33 11.78 23.95
CA PRO A 637 7.94 13.10 24.48
C PRO A 637 6.90 13.78 23.61
N LYS A 638 5.87 14.35 24.26
CA LYS A 638 4.82 15.10 23.58
C LYS A 638 5.21 16.56 23.43
N VAL A 639 4.80 17.17 22.33
CA VAL A 639 4.79 18.62 22.23
C VAL A 639 3.40 19.16 22.60
N TYR A 640 3.42 20.20 23.42
CA TYR A 640 2.25 20.96 23.84
C TYR A 640 2.23 22.28 23.09
N VAL A 641 1.16 22.49 22.34
CA VAL A 641 0.91 23.75 21.63
C VAL A 641 -0.08 24.57 22.43
N ILE A 642 0.41 25.63 23.05
CA ILE A 642 -0.36 26.54 23.89
C ILE A 642 -0.67 27.78 23.06
N SER A 643 -1.92 27.91 22.60
CA SER A 643 -2.42 29.16 22.04
C SER A 643 -2.90 30.07 23.17
N LEU A 644 -2.21 31.19 23.36
CA LEU A 644 -2.57 32.21 24.34
C LEU A 644 -3.67 33.15 23.82
N PHE A 645 -3.79 33.34 22.51
CA PHE A 645 -4.83 34.20 21.92
C PHE A 645 -6.22 33.57 22.00
N ASP A 646 -6.32 32.24 22.00
CA ASP A 646 -7.59 31.54 22.25
C ASP A 646 -8.10 31.75 23.68
N LYS A 647 -7.24 32.24 24.60
CA LYS A 647 -7.59 32.56 25.98
C LYS A 647 -8.03 34.02 26.04
N THR A 648 -9.25 34.29 25.56
CA THR A 648 -9.84 35.63 25.47
C THR A 648 -9.78 36.43 26.78
N TYR A 649 -9.79 35.76 27.93
CA TYR A 649 -9.63 36.38 29.24
C TYR A 649 -8.26 37.01 29.49
N LEU A 650 -7.19 36.53 28.83
CA LEU A 650 -5.86 37.11 28.93
C LEU A 650 -5.75 38.45 28.18
N ARG A 651 -6.65 38.73 27.22
CA ARG A 651 -6.63 39.93 26.36
C ARG A 651 -5.28 40.15 25.65
N LEU A 652 -4.62 39.05 25.28
CA LEU A 652 -3.34 39.08 24.58
C LEU A 652 -3.53 39.34 23.08
N ASN A 653 -2.59 40.07 22.50
CA ASN A 653 -2.50 40.37 21.07
C ASN A 653 -1.01 40.41 20.65
N PRO A 654 -0.70 40.47 19.34
CA PRO A 654 0.69 40.51 18.86
C PRO A 654 1.52 41.66 19.49
N ASP A 655 0.90 42.80 19.81
CA ASP A 655 1.59 43.97 20.34
C ASP A 655 1.97 43.86 21.84
N ASN A 656 1.25 43.04 22.62
CA ASN A 656 1.39 42.99 24.08
C ASN A 656 1.93 41.65 24.61
N ILE A 657 2.00 40.60 23.79
CA ILE A 657 2.38 39.26 24.22
C ILE A 657 3.84 39.17 24.67
N GLU A 658 4.77 39.79 23.96
CA GLU A 658 6.18 39.75 24.32
C GLU A 658 6.43 40.32 25.73
N LYS A 659 5.74 41.40 26.09
CA LYS A 659 5.84 42.05 27.42
C LYS A 659 5.13 41.26 28.52
N SER A 660 4.21 40.38 28.14
CA SER A 660 3.35 39.62 29.06
C SER A 660 3.88 38.21 29.33
N LEU A 661 4.78 37.69 28.47
CA LEU A 661 5.41 36.39 28.69
C LEU A 661 6.45 36.43 29.82
N ARG A 662 6.50 35.32 30.58
CA ARG A 662 7.45 35.11 31.69
C ARG A 662 8.48 34.02 31.39
N ILE A 663 8.48 33.52 30.16
CA ILE A 663 9.34 32.44 29.69
C ILE A 663 10.02 32.82 28.37
N LYS A 664 11.11 32.13 28.05
CA LYS A 664 11.87 32.29 26.79
C LYS A 664 12.08 30.94 26.11
N GLU A 665 12.34 30.97 24.80
CA GLU A 665 12.77 29.78 24.07
C GLU A 665 14.02 29.15 24.73
N GLY A 666 14.08 27.82 24.76
CA GLY A 666 15.08 27.02 25.44
C GLY A 666 14.87 26.84 26.95
N GLN A 667 13.97 27.59 27.59
CA GLN A 667 13.77 27.52 29.04
C GLN A 667 13.01 26.25 29.47
N GLU A 668 13.45 25.61 30.55
CA GLU A 668 12.66 24.58 31.24
C GLU A 668 11.63 25.21 32.19
N VAL A 669 10.41 24.72 32.11
CA VAL A 669 9.24 25.24 32.82
C VAL A 669 8.64 24.10 33.64
N LYS A 670 8.30 24.40 34.91
CA LYS A 670 7.64 23.43 35.80
C LYS A 670 6.13 23.41 35.56
N TYR A 671 5.49 22.29 35.87
CA TYR A 671 4.03 22.22 35.94
C TYR A 671 3.48 23.29 36.89
N GLY A 672 2.48 24.06 36.44
CA GLY A 672 1.87 25.15 37.20
C GLY A 672 2.74 26.42 37.33
N GLN A 673 3.90 26.49 36.66
CA GLN A 673 4.69 27.72 36.60
C GLN A 673 3.99 28.72 35.69
N ARG A 674 3.83 29.97 36.15
CA ARG A 674 3.26 31.05 35.36
C ARG A 674 4.09 31.32 34.10
N ILE A 675 3.46 31.22 32.93
CA ILE A 675 4.11 31.45 31.62
C ILE A 675 3.68 32.76 30.97
N ALA A 676 2.47 33.25 31.25
CA ALA A 676 1.99 34.55 30.80
C ALA A 676 1.27 35.28 31.93
N GLU A 677 1.42 36.60 31.97
CA GLU A 677 0.79 37.48 32.95
C GLU A 677 0.50 38.85 32.34
N VAL A 678 -0.76 39.29 32.44
CA VAL A 678 -1.23 40.57 31.89
C VAL A 678 -1.74 41.43 33.04
N GLY A 679 -1.08 42.58 33.25
CA GLY A 679 -1.41 43.55 34.30
C GLY A 679 -0.42 44.72 34.37
N SER A 680 -0.94 45.92 34.67
CA SER A 680 -0.18 47.17 34.81
C SER A 680 0.25 47.35 36.27
N ARG A 681 1.55 47.56 36.53
CA ARG A 681 2.03 48.14 37.81
C ARG A 681 1.79 49.65 37.79
N ARG A 682 0.56 50.11 37.94
CA ARG A 682 0.27 51.53 38.24
C ARG A 682 -0.53 51.60 39.54
N LEU A 683 -0.11 52.52 40.42
CA LEU A 683 -0.61 52.75 41.78
C LEU A 683 -2.13 53.00 41.91
N ILE A 684 -2.85 53.15 40.80
CA ILE A 684 -4.27 53.54 40.76
C ILE A 684 -5.18 52.35 40.37
N ASP A 685 -4.62 51.23 39.91
CA ASP A 685 -5.38 50.04 39.48
C ASP A 685 -5.65 49.04 40.64
N GLU A 686 -5.19 49.32 41.87
CA GLU A 686 -5.40 48.45 43.06
C GLU A 686 -6.86 48.35 43.51
N ILE A 687 -7.77 49.13 42.93
CA ILE A 687 -9.18 49.20 43.35
C ILE A 687 -10.09 48.28 42.51
N GLN A 688 -9.62 47.72 41.38
CA GLN A 688 -10.33 46.69 40.62
C GLN A 688 -9.38 45.56 40.20
N PHE A 689 -9.26 44.55 41.07
CA PHE A 689 -8.51 43.31 40.86
C PHE A 689 -8.90 42.59 39.55
N GLN A 690 -8.11 42.71 38.50
CA GLN A 690 -8.06 41.69 37.44
C GLN A 690 -6.62 41.49 36.95
N HIS A 691 -5.83 40.73 37.71
CA HIS A 691 -4.58 40.15 37.23
C HIS A 691 -4.91 38.87 36.47
N PHE A 692 -4.62 38.82 35.17
CA PHE A 692 -4.82 37.64 34.35
C PHE A 692 -3.51 36.91 34.15
N TYR A 693 -3.51 35.59 34.33
CA TYR A 693 -2.31 34.78 34.16
C TYR A 693 -2.65 33.44 33.53
N TYR A 694 -1.63 32.84 32.91
CA TYR A 694 -1.68 31.50 32.38
C TYR A 694 -0.50 30.71 32.94
N ASP A 695 -0.80 29.57 33.54
CA ASP A 695 0.20 28.67 34.12
C ASP A 695 0.47 27.51 33.18
N SER A 696 1.71 27.00 33.21
CA SER A 696 2.13 25.90 32.37
C SER A 696 1.31 24.65 32.68
N PRO A 697 0.64 24.05 31.68
CA PRO A 697 -0.15 22.82 31.87
C PRO A 697 0.75 21.58 31.99
N VAL A 698 2.05 21.69 31.72
CA VAL A 698 3.00 20.58 31.69
C VAL A 698 4.37 21.02 32.23
N ARG A 699 5.18 20.08 32.71
CA ARG A 699 6.61 20.31 32.87
C ARG A 699 7.28 20.10 31.51
N GLY A 700 7.95 21.11 30.97
CA GLY A 700 8.49 21.02 29.62
C GLY A 700 9.53 22.07 29.30
N ARG A 701 10.27 21.86 28.21
CA ARG A 701 11.17 22.84 27.64
C ARG A 701 10.46 23.63 26.55
N VAL A 702 10.57 24.96 26.60
CA VAL A 702 10.01 25.84 25.57
C VAL A 702 10.85 25.68 24.31
N GLU A 703 10.28 25.14 23.24
CA GLU A 703 11.00 24.99 21.96
C GLU A 703 10.90 26.25 21.11
N LYS A 704 9.70 26.83 21.05
CA LYS A 704 9.43 27.97 20.19
C LYS A 704 8.30 28.83 20.73
N ILE A 705 8.39 30.14 20.49
CA ILE A 705 7.35 31.11 20.77
C ILE A 705 7.07 31.87 19.47
N ASN A 706 5.84 31.78 18.98
CA ASN A 706 5.35 32.59 17.87
C ASN A 706 4.53 33.75 18.44
N PHE A 707 5.08 34.96 18.38
CA PHE A 707 4.44 36.17 18.89
C PHE A 707 3.26 36.61 18.01
N ASP A 708 3.32 36.39 16.69
CA ASP A 708 2.26 36.77 15.74
C ASP A 708 0.99 35.93 15.91
N SER A 709 1.15 34.63 16.19
CA SER A 709 0.03 33.70 16.42
C SER A 709 -0.29 33.50 17.90
N GLY A 710 0.48 34.12 18.80
CA GLY A 710 0.38 33.95 20.24
C GLY A 710 0.57 32.53 20.73
N THR A 711 1.36 31.73 20.03
CA THR A 711 1.50 30.30 20.26
C THR A 711 2.84 29.93 20.87
N ILE A 712 2.83 29.09 21.91
CA ILE A 712 4.02 28.55 22.57
C ILE A 712 4.07 27.04 22.33
N ILE A 713 5.21 26.57 21.85
CA ILE A 713 5.51 25.15 21.64
C ILE A 713 6.40 24.69 22.79
N MET A 714 5.94 23.70 23.55
CA MET A 714 6.69 23.13 24.68
C MET A 714 6.87 21.62 24.50
N ARG A 715 8.10 21.12 24.57
CA ARG A 715 8.37 19.67 24.64
C ARG A 715 8.30 19.20 26.07
N GLU A 716 7.51 18.16 26.33
CA GLU A 716 7.37 17.52 27.63
C GLU A 716 8.73 17.02 28.14
N ILE A 717 9.02 17.29 29.42
CA ILE A 717 10.13 16.66 30.13
C ILE A 717 9.55 15.49 30.91
N GLN A 718 10.03 14.29 30.62
CA GLN A 718 9.46 13.05 31.15
C GLN A 718 10.22 12.61 32.40
N ASP A 719 9.57 12.79 33.55
CA ASP A 719 10.08 12.41 34.87
C ASP A 719 9.05 11.60 35.65
N TYR A 720 8.27 10.77 34.93
CA TYR A 720 7.11 10.11 35.48
C TYR A 720 7.47 9.25 36.69
N SER A 721 6.77 9.49 37.80
CA SER A 721 6.93 8.65 38.97
C SER A 721 6.16 7.35 38.80
N SER A 722 6.83 6.23 39.02
CA SER A 722 6.19 4.91 39.14
C SER A 722 5.35 4.75 40.42
N LYS A 723 5.38 5.74 41.33
CA LYS A 723 4.62 5.72 42.58
C LYS A 723 3.14 6.08 42.31
N PRO A 724 2.17 5.31 42.84
CA PRO A 724 0.75 5.60 42.66
C PRO A 724 0.39 6.93 43.32
N LYS A 725 -0.31 7.79 42.56
CA LYS A 725 -0.79 9.10 43.01
C LYS A 725 -2.31 9.09 43.11
N THR A 726 -2.83 9.25 44.31
CA THR A 726 -4.28 9.23 44.59
C THR A 726 -4.84 10.65 44.73
N ILE A 727 -5.98 10.89 44.10
CA ILE A 727 -6.66 12.19 44.06
C ILE A 727 -8.06 12.03 44.61
N ASN A 728 -8.45 12.88 45.56
CA ASN A 728 -9.82 12.92 46.05
C ASN A 728 -10.71 13.80 45.15
N ILE A 729 -11.40 13.16 44.21
CA ILE A 729 -12.30 13.82 43.24
C ILE A 729 -13.53 14.37 43.95
N SER A 730 -14.11 13.60 44.88
CA SER A 730 -15.32 13.98 45.61
C SER A 730 -15.14 15.30 46.38
N LYS A 731 -13.98 15.45 47.03
CA LYS A 731 -13.60 16.67 47.76
C LYS A 731 -13.35 17.83 46.81
N LYS A 732 -12.65 17.61 45.68
CA LYS A 732 -12.33 18.67 44.71
C LYS A 732 -13.56 19.19 43.96
N LEU A 733 -14.55 18.34 43.67
CA LEU A 733 -15.80 18.71 42.96
C LEU A 733 -16.98 19.01 43.89
N ASN A 734 -16.78 18.92 45.21
CA ASN A 734 -17.82 19.05 46.23
C ASN A 734 -19.05 18.16 45.94
N ILE A 735 -18.82 16.87 45.68
CA ILE A 735 -19.84 15.85 45.41
C ILE A 735 -19.76 14.69 46.40
N LYS A 736 -20.84 13.91 46.53
CA LYS A 736 -20.81 12.66 47.31
C LYS A 736 -19.87 11.64 46.64
N PRO A 737 -19.06 10.87 47.39
CA PRO A 737 -18.15 9.84 46.85
C PRO A 737 -18.79 8.90 45.83
N LYS A 738 -20.01 8.43 46.09
CA LYS A 738 -20.75 7.53 45.19
C LYS A 738 -21.07 8.10 43.81
N LEU A 739 -20.96 9.42 43.62
CA LEU A 739 -21.30 10.10 42.37
C LEU A 739 -20.09 10.35 41.47
N ILE A 740 -18.85 10.04 41.90
CA ILE A 740 -17.65 10.41 41.14
C ILE A 740 -17.66 9.86 39.71
N THR A 741 -18.20 8.66 39.48
CA THR A 741 -18.25 8.01 38.16
C THR A 741 -19.08 8.79 37.14
N ARG A 742 -20.05 9.60 37.58
CA ARG A 742 -20.87 10.44 36.69
C ARG A 742 -20.14 11.68 36.18
N TYR A 743 -19.09 12.09 36.87
CA TYR A 743 -18.36 13.32 36.58
C TYR A 743 -16.96 13.07 36.02
N LEU A 744 -16.48 11.82 36.05
CA LEU A 744 -15.25 11.41 35.40
C LEU A 744 -15.39 11.49 33.88
N LYS A 745 -14.33 11.96 33.23
CA LYS A 745 -14.20 12.00 31.76
C LYS A 745 -13.34 10.86 31.21
N LYS A 746 -12.77 10.06 32.11
CA LYS A 746 -11.85 8.96 31.85
C LYS A 746 -12.27 7.75 32.68
N ASN A 747 -12.07 6.57 32.14
CA ASN A 747 -12.47 5.29 32.73
C ASN A 747 -11.30 4.59 33.43
N LEU A 748 -11.62 3.61 34.26
CA LEU A 748 -10.63 2.68 34.81
C LEU A 748 -9.89 2.00 33.65
N GLY A 749 -8.55 1.97 33.71
CA GLY A 749 -7.71 1.44 32.64
C GLY A 749 -7.29 2.47 31.58
N ASP A 750 -7.90 3.65 31.53
CA ASP A 750 -7.47 4.70 30.61
C ASP A 750 -6.08 5.23 30.98
N PHE A 751 -5.22 5.40 29.97
CA PHE A 751 -3.99 6.17 30.11
C PHE A 751 -4.32 7.67 30.05
N VAL A 752 -3.79 8.44 31.00
CA VAL A 752 -4.04 9.87 31.14
C VAL A 752 -2.75 10.66 31.28
N PHE A 753 -2.71 11.86 30.71
CA PHE A 753 -1.55 12.74 30.75
C PHE A 753 -1.70 13.79 31.84
N ALA A 754 -0.58 14.22 32.44
CA ALA A 754 -0.60 15.36 33.34
C ALA A 754 -1.25 16.59 32.66
N GLY A 755 -2.18 17.23 33.35
CA GLY A 755 -2.97 18.36 32.84
C GLY A 755 -4.33 17.97 32.23
N ASP A 756 -4.54 16.73 31.79
CA ASP A 756 -5.82 16.27 31.24
C ASP A 756 -6.98 16.52 32.21
N ILE A 757 -8.18 16.79 31.69
CA ILE A 757 -9.39 16.89 32.51
C ILE A 757 -9.78 15.48 32.96
N LEU A 758 -9.58 15.19 34.24
CA LEU A 758 -9.95 13.92 34.86
C LEU A 758 -11.45 13.88 35.17
N ALA A 759 -11.98 14.96 35.71
CA ALA A 759 -13.38 15.11 36.06
C ALA A 759 -13.85 16.56 35.92
N SER A 760 -15.13 16.76 35.64
CA SER A 760 -15.72 18.10 35.52
C SER A 760 -17.15 18.16 36.02
N ARG A 761 -17.53 19.28 36.66
CA ARG A 761 -18.91 19.57 37.08
C ARG A 761 -19.27 21.02 36.77
N LEU A 762 -20.48 21.27 36.26
CA LEU A 762 -21.02 22.63 36.12
C LEU A 762 -21.55 23.14 37.46
N ILE A 763 -21.24 24.41 37.78
CA ILE A 763 -21.69 25.10 38.99
C ILE A 763 -22.31 26.42 38.57
N ASP A 764 -23.51 26.69 39.06
CA ASP A 764 -24.16 27.99 38.87
C ASP A 764 -23.62 28.99 39.89
N VAL A 765 -23.13 30.12 39.37
CA VAL A 765 -22.62 31.25 40.14
C VAL A 765 -23.39 32.51 39.69
N GLN A 766 -23.33 33.60 40.46
CA GLN A 766 -24.15 34.80 40.22
C GLN A 766 -24.03 35.39 38.80
N ASP A 767 -22.90 35.19 38.11
CA ASP A 767 -22.64 35.64 36.73
C ASP A 767 -22.76 34.53 35.66
N GLY A 768 -23.40 33.40 35.97
CA GLY A 768 -23.68 32.30 35.04
C GLY A 768 -23.09 30.95 35.43
N THR A 769 -23.27 29.95 34.57
CA THR A 769 -22.83 28.57 34.80
C THR A 769 -21.36 28.38 34.41
N HIS A 770 -20.53 27.96 35.36
CA HIS A 770 -19.09 27.78 35.18
C HIS A 770 -18.65 26.32 35.42
N PRO A 771 -17.71 25.77 34.64
CA PRO A 771 -17.18 24.43 34.85
C PRO A 771 -16.10 24.41 35.94
N MET A 772 -16.32 23.61 36.98
CA MET A 772 -15.28 23.20 37.93
C MET A 772 -14.56 21.97 37.37
N LEU A 773 -13.24 22.09 37.18
CA LEU A 773 -12.40 21.07 36.56
C LEU A 773 -11.43 20.47 37.57
N VAL A 774 -11.21 19.16 37.46
CA VAL A 774 -10.13 18.47 38.16
C VAL A 774 -9.17 17.93 37.13
N SER A 775 -7.94 18.45 37.13
CA SER A 775 -6.89 17.99 36.23
C SER A 775 -6.12 16.80 36.80
N VAL A 776 -5.57 16.01 35.89
CA VAL A 776 -4.63 14.92 36.16
C VAL A 776 -3.30 15.48 36.66
N PRO A 777 -2.77 15.04 37.81
CA PRO A 777 -1.58 15.58 38.44
C PRO A 777 -0.28 14.82 38.13
N THR A 778 -0.36 13.69 37.41
CA THR A 778 0.77 12.90 36.93
C THR A 778 0.32 12.08 35.74
N THR A 779 1.20 11.88 34.76
CA THR A 779 0.96 10.96 33.64
C THR A 779 0.96 9.51 34.13
N GLY A 780 0.07 8.68 33.60
CA GLY A 780 -0.03 7.26 33.93
C GLY A 780 -1.40 6.67 33.66
N THR A 781 -1.59 5.40 34.03
CA THR A 781 -2.86 4.68 33.88
C THR A 781 -3.75 4.85 35.11
N ILE A 782 -5.06 5.03 34.92
CA ILE A 782 -6.03 4.99 36.01
C ILE A 782 -6.13 3.56 36.53
N LYS A 783 -5.50 3.29 37.68
CA LYS A 783 -5.44 1.96 38.31
C LYS A 783 -6.60 1.65 39.23
N ASN A 784 -7.22 2.68 39.81
CA ASN A 784 -8.33 2.48 40.72
C ASN A 784 -9.28 3.68 40.72
N VAL A 785 -10.58 3.41 40.79
CA VAL A 785 -11.66 4.38 41.01
C VAL A 785 -12.43 3.92 42.26
N ASP A 786 -12.10 4.49 43.41
CA ASP A 786 -12.72 4.16 44.69
C ASP A 786 -13.96 5.05 44.91
N THR A 787 -15.14 4.44 44.78
CA THR A 787 -16.43 5.12 44.92
C THR A 787 -16.90 5.28 46.38
N GLU A 788 -16.25 4.60 47.34
CA GLU A 788 -16.52 4.77 48.77
C GLU A 788 -15.79 6.00 49.32
N LYS A 789 -14.52 6.17 48.96
CA LYS A 789 -13.68 7.32 49.36
C LYS A 789 -13.75 8.48 48.37
N GLY A 790 -14.28 8.24 47.18
CA GLY A 790 -14.43 9.24 46.13
C GLY A 790 -13.10 9.65 45.51
N THR A 791 -12.18 8.70 45.37
CA THR A 791 -10.79 8.92 44.95
C THR A 791 -10.41 8.15 43.68
N VAL A 792 -9.49 8.71 42.91
CA VAL A 792 -8.91 8.07 41.72
C VAL A 792 -7.40 7.92 41.90
N THR A 793 -6.84 6.76 41.60
CA THR A 793 -5.40 6.49 41.67
C THR A 793 -4.82 6.33 40.27
N ILE A 794 -3.72 7.06 40.01
CA ILE A 794 -3.00 7.07 38.73
C ILE A 794 -1.57 6.62 38.98
N GLN A 795 -1.05 5.74 38.13
CA GLN A 795 0.31 5.23 38.24
C GLN A 795 0.91 5.07 36.84
N TYR A 796 2.16 5.50 36.66
CA TYR A 796 2.93 5.14 35.47
C TYR A 796 3.58 3.78 35.68
N ASP A 797 3.19 2.79 34.89
CA ASP A 797 3.65 1.41 35.01
C ASP A 797 3.89 0.75 33.65
N LYS A 798 4.27 1.54 32.64
CA LYS A 798 4.73 0.98 31.37
C LYS A 798 6.11 0.38 31.54
N ASP A 799 6.29 -0.81 30.97
CA ASP A 799 7.60 -1.43 30.87
C ASP A 799 8.51 -0.63 29.91
N PRO A 800 9.80 -0.48 30.23
CA PRO A 800 10.75 0.16 29.33
C PRO A 800 10.87 -0.64 28.04
N TYR A 801 11.02 0.05 26.92
CA TYR A 801 11.38 -0.59 25.67
C TYR A 801 12.88 -0.87 25.66
N LEU A 802 13.26 -2.14 25.62
CA LEU A 802 14.65 -2.58 25.67
C LEU A 802 15.13 -3.00 24.27
N ARG A 803 16.34 -2.59 23.90
CA ARG A 803 17.06 -3.12 22.74
C ARG A 803 18.22 -3.98 23.19
N TYR A 804 18.27 -5.19 22.67
CA TYR A 804 19.32 -6.17 22.97
C TYR A 804 20.36 -6.18 21.86
N ALA A 805 21.55 -6.67 22.19
CA ALA A 805 22.67 -6.74 21.27
C ALA A 805 22.36 -7.65 20.07
N GLY A 806 21.61 -8.74 20.29
CA GLY A 806 21.29 -9.76 19.29
C GLY A 806 22.49 -10.64 18.92
N VAL A 807 23.67 -10.04 18.77
CA VAL A 807 24.94 -10.69 18.48
C VAL A 807 25.93 -10.54 19.64
N THR A 808 26.89 -11.46 19.71
CA THR A 808 28.03 -11.41 20.64
C THR A 808 29.22 -10.77 19.93
N GLY A 809 29.84 -9.77 20.53
CA GLY A 809 30.89 -8.98 19.88
C GLY A 809 31.40 -7.83 20.72
N LYS A 810 32.03 -6.84 20.07
CA LYS A 810 32.54 -5.62 20.72
C LYS A 810 31.84 -4.37 20.17
N ILE A 811 31.55 -3.42 21.04
CA ILE A 811 31.03 -2.11 20.63
C ILE A 811 32.12 -1.36 19.88
N ALA A 812 31.89 -1.13 18.58
CA ALA A 812 32.81 -0.44 17.69
C ALA A 812 32.58 1.08 17.68
N GLU A 813 31.31 1.50 17.76
CA GLU A 813 30.90 2.91 17.66
C GLU A 813 29.61 3.14 18.45
N ILE A 814 29.48 4.31 19.09
CA ILE A 814 28.25 4.75 19.74
C ILE A 814 27.78 6.09 19.17
N GLU A 815 26.50 6.13 18.83
CA GLU A 815 25.75 7.38 18.64
C GLU A 815 25.01 7.68 19.95
N PRO A 816 25.42 8.72 20.71
CA PRO A 816 24.85 9.00 22.03
C PRO A 816 23.33 9.07 21.99
N ASP A 817 22.72 8.44 22.99
CA ASP A 817 21.27 8.38 23.19
C ASP A 817 20.46 7.70 22.06
N TYR A 818 21.10 7.13 21.03
CA TYR A 818 20.37 6.63 19.86
C TYR A 818 20.77 5.23 19.39
N SER A 819 22.06 4.94 19.21
CA SER A 819 22.48 3.66 18.63
C SER A 819 23.86 3.19 19.07
N ALA A 820 24.12 1.89 18.90
CA ALA A 820 25.45 1.32 19.03
C ALA A 820 25.71 0.31 17.90
N THR A 821 26.93 0.33 17.36
CA THR A 821 27.38 -0.62 16.34
C THR A 821 28.27 -1.68 16.97
N ILE A 822 27.90 -2.94 16.79
CA ILE A 822 28.62 -4.11 17.32
C ILE A 822 29.43 -4.75 16.19
N SER A 823 30.73 -4.91 16.38
CA SER A 823 31.59 -5.74 15.53
C SER A 823 31.58 -7.18 16.04
N TYR A 824 31.25 -8.14 15.18
CA TYR A 824 31.19 -9.57 15.51
C TYR A 824 31.87 -10.43 14.45
N GLU A 825 32.27 -11.65 14.82
CA GLU A 825 32.77 -12.67 13.91
C GLU A 825 31.70 -13.75 13.71
N GLY A 826 31.42 -14.09 12.45
CA GLY A 826 30.42 -15.10 12.16
C GLY A 826 30.00 -15.18 10.70
N SER A 827 28.95 -15.94 10.48
CA SER A 827 28.37 -16.23 9.17
C SER A 827 26.96 -15.66 9.06
N THR A 828 26.70 -14.90 7.99
CA THR A 828 25.38 -14.35 7.67
C THR A 828 24.75 -15.15 6.54
N LEU A 829 23.53 -15.60 6.77
CA LEU A 829 22.67 -16.31 5.82
C LEU A 829 21.36 -15.53 5.63
N LYS A 830 20.67 -15.76 4.51
CA LYS A 830 19.36 -15.17 4.20
C LYS A 830 18.33 -16.24 3.88
N GLY A 831 17.12 -16.10 4.44
CA GLY A 831 15.96 -16.90 4.05
C GLY A 831 15.24 -16.27 2.84
N ILE A 832 14.20 -16.95 2.33
CA ILE A 832 13.38 -16.41 1.24
C ILE A 832 12.25 -15.53 1.78
N ILE A 833 11.62 -15.96 2.88
CA ILE A 833 10.56 -15.26 3.60
C ILE A 833 10.60 -15.63 5.08
N GLY A 834 10.28 -14.68 5.95
CA GLY A 834 10.20 -14.87 7.39
C GLY A 834 9.01 -14.13 7.98
N PHE A 835 8.71 -14.43 9.24
CA PHE A 835 7.59 -13.87 10.00
C PHE A 835 8.03 -13.67 11.45
N GLY A 836 7.42 -12.69 12.12
CA GLY A 836 7.72 -12.33 13.51
C GLY A 836 9.03 -11.58 13.73
N ASN A 837 9.20 -11.12 14.97
CA ASN A 837 10.29 -10.24 15.41
C ASN A 837 11.67 -10.94 15.46
N GLU A 838 12.69 -10.22 15.91
CA GLU A 838 14.02 -10.79 16.13
C GLU A 838 14.09 -11.73 17.35
N ALA A 839 14.95 -12.76 17.27
CA ALA A 839 15.27 -13.66 18.37
C ALA A 839 16.71 -14.14 18.29
N TRP A 840 17.27 -14.59 19.42
CA TRP A 840 18.57 -15.24 19.49
C TRP A 840 18.54 -16.42 20.46
N GLY A 841 19.43 -17.37 20.25
CA GLY A 841 19.49 -18.61 21.02
C GLY A 841 20.59 -19.55 20.55
N GLU A 842 20.64 -20.74 21.13
CA GLU A 842 21.53 -21.82 20.68
C GLU A 842 20.93 -22.50 19.44
N LEU A 843 21.75 -22.74 18.42
CA LEU A 843 21.33 -23.41 17.20
C LEU A 843 21.12 -24.89 17.46
N LYS A 844 19.87 -25.36 17.34
CA LYS A 844 19.51 -26.78 17.46
C LYS A 844 19.05 -27.34 16.13
N TYR A 845 19.89 -28.18 15.51
CA TYR A 845 19.49 -28.92 14.31
C TYR A 845 18.71 -30.18 14.69
N ILE A 846 17.59 -30.42 14.02
CA ILE A 846 16.80 -31.65 14.16
C ILE A 846 16.61 -32.35 12.82
N LYS A 847 16.74 -33.68 12.83
CA LYS A 847 16.57 -34.52 11.63
C LYS A 847 15.11 -34.88 11.38
N GLU A 848 14.36 -35.13 12.43
CA GLU A 848 12.98 -35.58 12.34
C GLU A 848 12.03 -34.67 13.13
N TYR A 849 10.83 -34.49 12.59
CA TYR A 849 9.73 -33.77 13.22
C TYR A 849 9.50 -34.14 14.70
N LYS A 850 9.70 -35.41 15.06
CA LYS A 850 9.48 -35.92 16.43
C LYS A 850 10.49 -35.37 17.45
N ASP A 851 11.66 -34.93 17.00
CA ASP A 851 12.75 -34.50 17.85
C ASP A 851 12.54 -33.10 18.45
N ILE A 852 11.53 -32.36 17.98
CA ILE A 852 11.13 -31.08 18.60
C ILE A 852 10.82 -31.22 20.09
N SER A 853 10.38 -32.40 20.55
CA SER A 853 10.12 -32.67 21.98
C SER A 853 11.38 -32.70 22.84
N LYS A 854 12.57 -32.76 22.23
CA LYS A 854 13.87 -32.75 22.90
C LYS A 854 14.48 -31.33 22.97
N CYS A 855 13.85 -30.36 22.32
CA CYS A 855 14.32 -28.98 22.29
C CYS A 855 13.99 -28.22 23.58
N SER A 856 14.72 -27.14 23.83
CA SER A 856 14.62 -26.34 25.04
C SER A 856 14.23 -24.87 24.77
N GLU A 857 13.88 -24.13 25.82
CA GLU A 857 13.34 -22.75 25.72
C GLU A 857 14.35 -21.70 25.21
N ASN A 858 15.63 -22.05 25.08
CA ASN A 858 16.71 -21.16 24.63
C ASN A 858 17.22 -21.48 23.21
N GLU A 859 16.60 -22.44 22.53
CA GLU A 859 17.05 -22.94 21.23
C GLU A 859 16.30 -22.29 20.07
N ILE A 860 17.02 -22.06 18.98
CA ILE A 860 16.45 -21.81 17.66
C ILE A 860 16.56 -23.11 16.87
N VAL A 861 15.41 -23.66 16.48
CA VAL A 861 15.32 -24.99 15.89
C VAL A 861 15.44 -24.90 14.37
N VAL A 862 16.36 -25.69 13.80
CA VAL A 862 16.53 -25.84 12.36
C VAL A 862 16.08 -27.22 11.93
N ILE A 863 15.23 -27.28 10.90
CA ILE A 863 14.80 -28.52 10.26
C ILE A 863 14.93 -28.39 8.74
N SER A 864 15.54 -29.39 8.10
CA SER A 864 15.86 -29.36 6.67
C SER A 864 14.70 -29.70 5.73
N GLY A 865 13.55 -30.08 6.30
CA GLY A 865 12.35 -30.43 5.56
C GLY A 865 11.17 -29.52 5.84
N LYS A 866 10.02 -29.91 5.29
CA LYS A 866 8.74 -29.24 5.51
C LYS A 866 8.26 -29.34 6.95
N ILE A 867 7.65 -28.25 7.41
CA ILE A 867 6.90 -28.18 8.66
C ILE A 867 5.39 -27.98 8.41
N ASP A 868 4.58 -28.24 9.43
CA ASP A 868 3.12 -28.02 9.44
C ASP A 868 2.67 -27.32 10.74
N ILE A 869 1.37 -27.01 10.89
CA ILE A 869 0.83 -26.36 12.08
C ILE A 869 1.05 -27.19 13.35
N ARG A 870 1.11 -28.52 13.22
CA ARG A 870 1.34 -29.40 14.37
C ARG A 870 2.77 -29.25 14.86
N PHE A 871 3.74 -29.05 13.96
CA PHE A 871 5.13 -28.75 14.31
C PHE A 871 5.18 -27.45 15.10
N LEU A 872 4.57 -26.39 14.55
CA LEU A 872 4.60 -25.04 15.12
C LEU A 872 3.94 -25.00 16.51
N LYS A 873 2.80 -25.66 16.69
CA LYS A 873 2.14 -25.80 18.01
C LYS A 873 2.98 -26.59 19.02
N LYS A 874 3.76 -27.59 18.57
CA LYS A 874 4.70 -28.30 19.45
C LYS A 874 5.89 -27.42 19.82
N ALA A 875 6.45 -26.69 18.86
CA ALA A 875 7.52 -25.73 19.08
C ALA A 875 7.11 -24.65 20.08
N GLU A 876 5.89 -24.12 19.95
CA GLU A 876 5.29 -23.17 20.90
C GLU A 876 5.19 -23.79 22.31
N LYS A 877 4.73 -25.03 22.42
CA LYS A 877 4.63 -25.74 23.70
C LYS A 877 6.00 -25.95 24.38
N GLN A 878 7.06 -26.15 23.59
CA GLN A 878 8.44 -26.23 24.09
C GLN A 878 9.08 -24.86 24.32
N LYS A 879 8.37 -23.77 23.97
CA LYS A 879 8.81 -22.37 24.06
C LYS A 879 10.16 -22.12 23.40
N VAL A 880 10.42 -22.76 22.26
CA VAL A 880 11.63 -22.48 21.47
C VAL A 880 11.67 -21.00 21.07
N LYS A 881 12.86 -20.45 20.89
CA LYS A 881 13.06 -19.03 20.54
C LYS A 881 12.77 -18.71 19.08
N GLY A 882 12.78 -19.71 18.20
CA GLY A 882 12.58 -19.52 16.78
C GLY A 882 12.66 -20.82 15.99
N VAL A 883 12.18 -20.77 14.75
CA VAL A 883 12.17 -21.91 13.83
C VAL A 883 12.72 -21.48 12.48
N ILE A 884 13.64 -22.29 11.93
CA ILE A 884 14.12 -22.21 10.56
C ILE A 884 13.75 -23.52 9.86
N ALA A 885 13.04 -23.43 8.74
CA ALA A 885 12.59 -24.60 7.98
C ALA A 885 12.80 -24.41 6.47
N ALA A 886 12.87 -25.51 5.73
CA ALA A 886 12.94 -25.45 4.27
C ALA A 886 11.65 -24.89 3.66
N SER A 887 10.51 -25.39 4.13
CA SER A 887 9.20 -25.05 3.58
C SER A 887 8.05 -25.29 4.55
N ILE A 888 6.90 -24.74 4.18
CA ILE A 888 5.60 -24.91 4.85
C ILE A 888 4.50 -24.78 3.78
N ASP A 889 3.33 -25.38 3.98
CA ASP A 889 2.18 -25.05 3.13
C ASP A 889 1.63 -23.67 3.50
N ASN A 890 1.20 -22.87 2.52
CA ASN A 890 0.66 -21.54 2.77
C ASN A 890 -0.54 -21.60 3.74
N LYS A 891 -1.42 -22.59 3.58
CA LYS A 891 -2.58 -22.79 4.47
C LYS A 891 -2.19 -23.02 5.94
N GLU A 892 -1.15 -23.83 6.17
CA GLU A 892 -0.62 -24.12 7.51
C GLU A 892 0.04 -22.88 8.13
N LEU A 893 0.69 -22.05 7.31
CA LEU A 893 1.20 -20.76 7.74
C LEU A 893 0.08 -19.81 8.14
N VAL A 894 -0.98 -19.70 7.33
CA VAL A 894 -2.16 -18.86 7.64
C VAL A 894 -2.83 -19.29 8.94
N ASP A 895 -2.92 -20.60 9.20
CA ASP A 895 -3.43 -21.13 10.47
C ASP A 895 -2.53 -20.75 11.68
N PHE A 896 -1.25 -20.45 11.45
CA PHE A 896 -0.31 -20.02 12.48
C PHE A 896 -0.28 -18.49 12.67
N THR A 897 -0.28 -17.72 11.59
CA THR A 897 -0.20 -16.25 11.62
C THR A 897 -1.56 -15.59 11.84
N GLY A 898 -2.65 -16.29 11.49
CA GLY A 898 -4.03 -15.79 11.56
C GLY A 898 -4.46 -14.94 10.36
N GLU A 899 -3.56 -14.64 9.42
CA GLU A 899 -3.85 -13.85 8.23
C GLU A 899 -3.13 -14.37 6.98
N GLU A 900 -3.79 -14.20 5.84
CA GLU A 900 -3.22 -14.47 4.51
C GLU A 900 -2.06 -13.52 4.18
N ILE A 901 -1.09 -14.03 3.41
CA ILE A 901 0.05 -13.22 2.95
C ILE A 901 -0.43 -12.20 1.92
N GLY A 902 -0.26 -10.91 2.24
CA GLY A 902 -0.55 -9.81 1.32
C GLY A 902 0.65 -9.48 0.42
N VAL A 903 1.10 -8.23 0.45
CA VAL A 903 2.28 -7.71 -0.28
C VAL A 903 3.64 -8.21 0.28
N ALA A 904 3.62 -9.21 1.17
CA ALA A 904 4.79 -9.76 1.86
C ALA A 904 5.70 -8.71 2.50
N LEU A 905 5.08 -7.81 3.28
CA LEU A 905 5.74 -6.99 4.29
C LEU A 905 5.48 -7.65 5.65
N THR A 906 6.47 -8.37 6.17
CA THR A 906 6.33 -9.23 7.35
C THR A 906 7.29 -8.83 8.46
N GLY A 907 7.22 -9.47 9.63
CA GLY A 907 8.14 -9.28 10.76
C GLY A 907 7.51 -8.60 11.97
N ASN A 908 6.27 -8.13 11.85
CA ASN A 908 5.49 -7.53 12.94
C ASN A 908 4.28 -8.40 13.34
N GLU A 909 4.19 -9.63 12.81
CA GLU A 909 3.12 -10.55 13.18
C GLU A 909 3.21 -10.90 14.67
N ASN A 910 2.06 -10.95 15.33
CA ASN A 910 1.97 -11.35 16.73
C ASN A 910 1.97 -12.89 16.85
N ILE A 911 3.12 -13.49 16.56
CA ILE A 911 3.36 -14.94 16.65
C ILE A 911 4.30 -15.27 17.82
N PRO A 912 4.22 -16.50 18.39
CA PRO A 912 4.99 -16.85 19.61
C PRO A 912 6.51 -16.80 19.45
N PHE A 913 7.01 -17.00 18.23
CA PHE A 913 8.43 -16.98 17.89
C PHE A 913 8.60 -16.68 16.40
N PRO A 914 9.74 -16.10 15.97
CA PRO A 914 10.03 -15.94 14.55
C PRO A 914 10.15 -17.25 13.78
N LEU A 915 9.63 -17.23 12.57
CA LEU A 915 9.69 -18.33 11.60
C LEU A 915 10.42 -17.85 10.35
N ILE A 916 11.47 -18.55 9.93
CA ILE A 916 12.17 -18.31 8.66
C ILE A 916 12.03 -19.53 7.75
N ILE A 917 11.59 -19.28 6.53
CA ILE A 917 11.54 -20.28 5.45
C ILE A 917 12.70 -20.03 4.49
N THR A 918 13.45 -21.08 4.16
CA THR A 918 14.61 -20.95 3.27
C THR A 918 14.25 -21.12 1.80
N GLU A 919 13.31 -22.02 1.44
CA GLU A 919 13.03 -22.37 0.04
C GLU A 919 11.67 -21.91 -0.48
N GLY A 920 10.55 -22.20 0.17
CA GLY A 920 9.25 -21.80 -0.38
C GLY A 920 8.05 -22.53 0.21
N PHE A 921 6.95 -22.53 -0.54
CA PHE A 921 5.67 -23.10 -0.10
C PHE A 921 5.39 -24.47 -0.72
N GLY A 922 5.21 -25.51 0.08
CA GLY A 922 5.09 -26.90 -0.39
C GLY A 922 6.14 -27.81 0.23
N ASP A 923 6.57 -28.84 -0.50
CA ASP A 923 7.44 -29.93 -0.04
C ASP A 923 8.92 -29.75 -0.44
N PHE A 924 9.45 -28.51 -0.35
CA PHE A 924 10.86 -28.25 -0.67
C PHE A 924 11.81 -28.84 0.39
N LYS A 925 13.02 -29.19 -0.05
CA LYS A 925 14.15 -29.55 0.81
C LYS A 925 15.13 -28.40 0.88
N MET A 926 15.71 -28.19 2.07
CA MET A 926 16.72 -27.17 2.28
C MET A 926 17.89 -27.37 1.32
N ASP A 927 18.43 -26.26 0.80
CA ASP A 927 19.66 -26.27 0.02
C ASP A 927 20.80 -26.99 0.77
N ALA A 928 21.58 -27.80 0.05
CA ALA A 928 22.59 -28.66 0.66
C ALA A 928 23.70 -27.88 1.38
N ASP A 929 24.06 -26.69 0.90
CA ASP A 929 25.09 -25.87 1.53
C ASP A 929 24.58 -25.28 2.85
N TYR A 930 23.31 -24.87 2.89
CA TYR A 930 22.64 -24.43 4.13
C TYR A 930 22.48 -25.58 5.12
N ASP A 931 22.01 -26.75 4.66
CA ASP A 931 21.79 -27.93 5.51
C ASP A 931 23.10 -28.38 6.19
N ASN A 932 24.17 -28.53 5.40
CA ASN A 932 25.49 -28.87 5.92
C ASN A 932 26.01 -27.80 6.88
N PHE A 933 25.83 -26.52 6.54
CA PHE A 933 26.26 -25.42 7.39
C PHE A 933 25.57 -25.45 8.76
N PHE A 934 24.25 -25.67 8.82
CA PHE A 934 23.53 -25.76 10.09
C PHE A 934 23.92 -26.99 10.92
N ILE A 935 24.23 -28.11 10.27
CA ILE A 935 24.75 -29.30 10.95
C ILE A 935 26.13 -29.04 11.56
N GLU A 936 27.04 -28.41 10.82
CA GLU A 936 28.40 -28.10 11.28
C GLU A 936 28.43 -27.06 12.43
N ASN A 937 27.38 -26.26 12.55
CA ASN A 937 27.27 -25.18 13.55
C ASN A 937 26.23 -25.48 14.64
N GLU A 938 25.81 -26.73 14.83
CA GLU A 938 24.96 -27.11 15.95
C GLU A 938 25.64 -26.74 17.29
N GLY A 939 24.91 -26.07 18.18
CA GLY A 939 25.41 -25.57 19.46
C GLY A 939 26.03 -24.17 19.42
N ASN A 940 26.26 -23.58 18.24
CA ASN A 940 26.68 -22.18 18.14
C ASN A 940 25.51 -21.22 18.41
N LEU A 941 25.81 -20.00 18.85
CA LEU A 941 24.80 -18.97 19.00
C LEU A 941 24.31 -18.48 17.63
N ILE A 942 23.01 -18.36 17.48
CA ILE A 942 22.37 -17.83 16.28
C ILE A 942 21.42 -16.69 16.63
N TYR A 943 21.44 -15.64 15.81
CA TYR A 943 20.45 -14.56 15.78
C TYR A 943 19.63 -14.67 14.50
N ILE A 944 18.32 -14.48 14.62
CA ILE A 944 17.39 -14.47 13.49
C ILE A 944 16.49 -13.24 13.52
N ASN A 945 16.14 -12.76 12.34
CA ASN A 945 15.17 -11.69 12.15
C ASN A 945 14.24 -12.07 10.99
N GLY A 946 12.95 -12.21 11.29
CA GLY A 946 11.92 -12.64 10.35
C GLY A 946 11.47 -11.56 9.36
N HIS A 947 11.88 -10.30 9.52
CA HIS A 947 11.42 -9.20 8.68
C HIS A 947 11.74 -9.45 7.19
N THR A 948 10.69 -9.41 6.37
CA THR A 948 10.77 -9.59 4.92
C THR A 948 10.02 -8.48 4.20
N GLN A 949 10.61 -8.00 3.12
CA GLN A 949 9.99 -7.11 2.14
C GLN A 949 10.44 -7.57 0.75
N ILE A 950 9.51 -8.05 -0.08
CA ILE A 950 9.86 -8.71 -1.37
C ILE A 950 10.04 -7.72 -2.53
N ARG A 951 9.51 -6.49 -2.43
CA ARG A 951 9.53 -5.48 -3.49
C ARG A 951 10.18 -4.19 -2.99
N ALA A 952 10.98 -3.54 -3.84
CA ALA A 952 11.45 -2.15 -3.67
C ALA A 952 12.08 -1.85 -2.29
N GLY A 953 13.41 -1.83 -2.18
CA GLY A 953 14.07 -1.86 -0.87
C GLY A 953 14.03 -3.27 -0.26
N VAL A 954 14.22 -4.28 -1.11
CA VAL A 954 14.08 -5.71 -0.77
C VAL A 954 14.88 -6.05 0.48
N THR A 955 14.16 -6.48 1.52
CA THR A 955 14.75 -6.99 2.75
C THR A 955 14.42 -8.46 2.88
N ARG A 956 15.45 -9.29 3.05
CA ARG A 956 15.31 -10.73 3.26
C ARG A 956 15.53 -11.04 4.74
N PRO A 957 14.83 -12.04 5.29
CA PRO A 957 15.03 -12.45 6.67
C PRO A 957 16.47 -12.88 6.87
N LYS A 958 17.08 -12.42 7.97
CA LYS A 958 18.51 -12.57 8.24
C LYS A 958 18.73 -13.62 9.31
N MET A 959 19.73 -14.46 9.11
CA MET A 959 20.24 -15.41 10.10
C MET A 959 21.73 -15.13 10.29
N ILE A 960 22.19 -14.99 11.52
CA ILE A 960 23.59 -14.74 11.87
C ILE A 960 24.03 -15.83 12.83
N VAL A 961 24.91 -16.71 12.39
CA VAL A 961 25.54 -17.71 13.25
C VAL A 961 26.90 -17.17 13.70
N MET A 962 27.07 -17.03 15.00
CA MET A 962 28.27 -16.50 15.63
C MET A 962 29.28 -17.63 15.80
N GLU A 963 30.55 -17.36 15.50
CA GLU A 963 31.63 -18.30 15.79
C GLU A 963 31.94 -18.24 17.30
N ASN A 964 32.09 -19.42 17.92
CA ASN A 964 32.33 -19.58 19.36
C ASN A 964 33.77 -19.22 19.76
#